data_AF-A0AAW0F2H6-F1
#
_entry.id   AF-A0AAW0F2H6-F1
#
_cell.length_a   1.000
_cell.length_b   1.000
_cell.length_c   1.000
_cell.angle_alpha   90.00
_cell.angle_beta   90.00
_cell.angle_gamma   90.00
#
_symmetry.space_group_name_H-M   'P 1'
#
loop_
_entity.id
_entity.type
_entity.pdbx_description
1 polymer ?
#
loop_
_entity_poly.entity_id
_entity_poly.type
_entity_poly.pdbx_seq_one_letter_code
_entity_poly.pdbx_strand_id
1 'polypeptide(L)'
;MSAARSSYKPELRQPFFASSHSPTFEQLELDNEGIFDGITGQDDLRKEMTNRPRDSLTTEEERAARKNRALDGSQSTTPLSDEAALVTRPLLQRNRRLAVDLAFDDERPSAWMTTRRVLHNLWLSLKMMRLFLSLAWTDIKARTCSYCLGFFSVLVVVLLCVLMISLLTNMPILFLRLSEATRGEYDLSIGPGGLMSAATGINYTMIREIFPESDSDYGLNAPRYLDMYNARTVVSCPAKKPDRMWYNASGVRCYNIDDCMKECFPNGTAVVRLVAIDTAAEKHMGLGTDYNQPTPNEGEVILSHRASILMGGVSPGDKILLYGNARPNMQQAFVSFGQYDSSETMMPFRVISIVRKDERKFPGADAFAVVSFHTWVKDVAKGLGPGTSAAGVSSVSETDLNGCATAAYFIMNPATRLKVYGSTSYNRIRSNVVAWASGVLSPLGFVQIGRSTPQLSGLYATRLLSVFLGLIMSVILLALAFLSIVLIYTLLTVGIETKTYELGIQRMVGLTKENLIVLVLANAYSFTIPAWIIGIGAGQGAYVGVRLLFVKMLNVELPLAITGASIGWATLAGLGIPIVASFFPIIALVTQQLPDAINTTRSRNSAIVYKIQRGGSSQWSRTLFGLGILFFAFGFLIYYLFPTALIQMNLSLIFYIFFGVLIGLLAGFVILAMNFERVMQTCVSYLLLFWESKAVFSFMQKSLSAHRGRNRKTSLMYALSLAFVIFITVAVQIQLISFEYASRQSLGCEVYVDTNGLDFEDFWVVQDLIEDVKDVYGVTSYTYEYNSPALWTLSSSMLYSLGRFRSSTAYVNSLPPNYFDVADSRYLYVDKVQSDVGRYGLMQALYSPDSMYKGIMSSGAAKSLGVGDANGVILLETVRTANETLGTTVAGRTTTRPVATLDTAPVKTMSKYSASTGALLVSIPGMFRQTNSTRRSVFEGNVASILLRMKDPSKYGVMGDLLVGAISAAGKTASVTTITEATNDMATAGNLLNLFFIVAEIMILVICFFSLMSSMTTNVLDSSKEIGVLLCMGMSHFQVYRVYVWEAFVLVVSAGIMGLLVGLVVAYTMQLQNVLFTQLTLPFPFPYVQLGIVVAMGFVSALASSISPVAYLLGLPSITHILRRTIS
;
A
#
# COMPACT_ATOMS: atom_id res chain seq x y z
N MET A 1 27.03 38.94 -13.30
CA MET A 1 28.03 39.31 -14.33
C MET A 1 27.31 39.52 -15.66
N SER A 2 27.47 40.72 -16.22
CA SER A 2 27.28 41.23 -17.61
C SER A 2 26.93 40.26 -18.76
N ALA A 3 26.19 40.59 -19.84
CA ALA A 3 25.68 41.85 -20.39
C ALA A 3 24.76 41.66 -21.64
N ALA A 4 23.73 42.53 -21.75
CA ALA A 4 23.33 43.41 -22.90
C ALA A 4 22.76 42.80 -24.20
N ARG A 5 21.78 43.37 -24.95
CA ARG A 5 21.27 44.75 -25.28
C ARG A 5 19.74 44.64 -25.56
N SER A 6 18.79 45.53 -25.24
CA SER A 6 18.53 46.99 -25.41
C SER A 6 18.16 47.47 -26.83
N SER A 7 16.93 47.97 -27.02
CA SER A 7 16.46 49.11 -27.87
C SER A 7 14.92 49.16 -27.81
N TYR A 8 14.16 50.26 -27.83
CA TYR A 8 14.27 51.66 -27.41
C TYR A 8 12.82 52.24 -27.44
N LYS A 9 12.54 53.25 -26.62
CA LYS A 9 11.29 54.04 -26.35
C LYS A 9 10.78 54.87 -27.56
N PRO A 10 9.61 55.60 -27.57
CA PRO A 10 9.12 56.61 -26.56
C PRO A 10 7.59 56.60 -26.26
N GLU A 11 7.10 56.92 -25.05
CA GLU A 11 6.79 58.24 -24.43
C GLU A 11 5.63 59.06 -25.04
N LEU A 12 4.56 59.29 -24.25
CA LEU A 12 3.85 60.59 -24.11
C LEU A 12 2.92 60.63 -22.89
N ARG A 13 2.73 61.85 -22.37
CA ARG A 13 2.43 62.27 -20.98
C ARG A 13 0.93 62.45 -20.65
N GLN A 14 0.68 62.43 -19.33
CA GLN A 14 -0.39 62.98 -18.45
C GLN A 14 -1.05 64.33 -18.93
N PRO A 15 -2.08 64.99 -18.29
CA PRO A 15 -2.42 65.02 -16.83
C PRO A 15 -3.89 65.39 -16.40
N PHE A 16 -4.09 65.66 -15.07
CA PHE A 16 -5.13 66.44 -14.34
C PHE A 16 -6.41 65.76 -13.75
N PHE A 17 -6.55 65.70 -12.40
CA PHE A 17 -7.42 66.47 -11.44
C PHE A 17 -8.92 66.09 -11.47
N ALA A 18 -9.79 66.18 -10.45
CA ALA A 18 -9.81 66.26 -8.98
C ALA A 18 -11.31 66.13 -8.56
N SER A 19 -11.59 65.52 -7.41
CA SER A 19 -12.79 65.60 -6.52
C SER A 19 -14.20 65.99 -7.06
N SER A 20 -15.23 65.18 -6.76
CA SER A 20 -16.41 65.59 -5.94
C SER A 20 -17.54 64.54 -5.89
N HIS A 21 -18.02 64.28 -4.66
CA HIS A 21 -19.37 63.82 -4.24
C HIS A 21 -19.90 62.38 -4.54
N SER A 22 -20.33 61.77 -3.42
CA SER A 22 -21.02 60.49 -3.16
C SER A 22 -22.50 60.47 -3.63
N PRO A 23 -23.23 59.32 -3.65
CA PRO A 23 -23.77 58.70 -2.42
C PRO A 23 -23.88 57.15 -2.40
N THR A 24 -24.12 56.65 -1.16
CA THR A 24 -24.88 55.44 -0.75
C THR A 24 -24.32 54.02 -0.96
N PHE A 25 -23.84 53.50 0.19
CA PHE A 25 -24.07 52.17 0.79
C PHE A 25 -25.03 51.20 0.08
N GLU A 26 -24.55 49.99 -0.18
CA GLU A 26 -25.30 48.76 0.07
C GLU A 26 -24.31 47.63 0.43
N GLN A 27 -24.53 47.04 1.60
CA GLN A 27 -23.69 46.03 2.25
C GLN A 27 -23.98 44.64 1.65
N LEU A 28 -22.92 43.91 1.31
CA LEU A 28 -22.98 42.45 1.14
C LEU A 28 -22.77 41.82 2.51
N GLU A 29 -23.87 41.43 3.13
CA GLU A 29 -23.89 40.64 4.36
C GLU A 29 -23.45 39.19 4.10
N LEU A 30 -22.62 38.71 5.02
CA LEU A 30 -22.33 37.31 5.24
C LEU A 30 -23.56 36.64 5.88
N ASP A 31 -23.93 35.45 5.41
CA ASP A 31 -24.78 34.55 6.19
C ASP A 31 -24.04 33.27 6.59
N ASN A 32 -23.92 33.16 7.91
CA ASN A 32 -23.67 31.96 8.70
C ASN A 32 -25.00 31.23 8.89
N GLU A 33 -25.11 29.97 8.48
CA GLU A 33 -25.94 28.94 9.16
C GLU A 33 -25.26 27.58 8.87
N GLY A 34 -24.94 26.71 9.81
CA GLY A 34 -25.69 26.36 11.01
C GLY A 34 -26.19 24.92 10.84
N ILE A 35 -25.27 23.94 10.90
CA ILE A 35 -25.63 22.50 10.91
C ILE A 35 -25.95 22.14 12.36
N PHE A 36 -27.22 22.00 12.73
CA PHE A 36 -27.75 21.00 13.67
C PHE A 36 -29.29 21.03 13.75
N ASP A 37 -29.85 19.83 13.95
CA ASP A 37 -31.19 19.42 14.41
C ASP A 37 -32.40 19.33 13.48
N GLY A 38 -33.06 18.16 13.59
CA GLY A 38 -34.33 17.82 12.93
C GLY A 38 -34.65 16.32 12.89
N ILE A 39 -34.68 15.64 14.04
CA ILE A 39 -35.36 14.35 14.23
C ILE A 39 -36.86 14.63 14.41
N THR A 40 -37.72 13.94 13.65
CA THR A 40 -39.14 13.52 13.89
C THR A 40 -39.80 13.39 12.52
N GLY A 41 -40.48 12.32 12.11
CA GLY A 41 -41.48 11.56 12.84
C GLY A 41 -42.87 11.93 12.31
N GLN A 42 -43.38 11.12 11.37
CA GLN A 42 -44.79 10.83 11.06
C GLN A 42 -45.81 11.89 10.58
N ASP A 43 -46.68 11.35 9.72
CA ASP A 43 -48.10 11.67 9.45
C ASP A 43 -48.55 12.45 8.19
N ASP A 44 -49.58 11.86 7.57
CA ASP A 44 -50.55 12.30 6.54
C ASP A 44 -50.08 12.47 5.08
N LEU A 45 -50.41 11.63 4.08
CA LEU A 45 -51.65 10.92 3.66
C LEU A 45 -52.88 11.80 3.34
N ARG A 46 -53.02 12.17 2.04
CA ARG A 46 -54.23 12.35 1.18
C ARG A 46 -54.02 13.54 0.25
N LYS A 47 -54.29 13.55 -1.06
CA LYS A 47 -55.01 12.76 -2.08
C LYS A 47 -54.27 13.09 -3.41
N GLU A 48 -54.19 12.26 -4.44
CA GLU A 48 -55.28 11.83 -5.32
C GLU A 48 -54.86 10.52 -6.03
N MET A 49 -55.65 9.46 -5.86
CA MET A 49 -56.48 8.83 -6.92
C MET A 49 -55.66 8.28 -8.10
N THR A 50 -55.58 6.99 -8.41
CA THR A 50 -56.43 5.83 -8.08
C THR A 50 -55.69 4.53 -8.50
N ASN A 51 -55.68 3.55 -7.59
CA ASN A 51 -55.73 2.08 -7.74
C ASN A 51 -55.01 1.31 -8.89
N ARG A 52 -53.95 0.56 -8.49
CA ARG A 52 -53.82 -0.94 -8.37
C ARG A 52 -54.51 -1.88 -9.40
N PRO A 53 -54.09 -3.17 -9.54
CA PRO A 53 -52.80 -3.84 -9.27
C PRO A 53 -52.40 -4.97 -10.29
N ARG A 54 -51.26 -5.65 -10.00
CA ARG A 54 -50.82 -7.06 -10.25
C ARG A 54 -51.91 -8.08 -10.68
N ASP A 55 -51.69 -9.14 -11.47
CA ASP A 55 -50.64 -10.18 -11.51
C ASP A 55 -50.77 -11.06 -12.80
N SER A 56 -49.74 -11.90 -13.05
CA SER A 56 -49.77 -13.24 -13.70
C SER A 56 -49.74 -13.41 -15.24
N LEU A 57 -48.65 -14.07 -15.67
CA LEU A 57 -48.54 -15.27 -16.52
C LEU A 57 -49.46 -15.48 -17.74
N THR A 58 -48.77 -15.87 -18.83
CA THR A 58 -49.16 -16.69 -20.00
C THR A 58 -49.79 -16.04 -21.24
N THR A 59 -49.19 -16.45 -22.37
CA THR A 59 -49.73 -16.68 -23.73
C THR A 59 -50.05 -15.50 -24.68
N GLU A 60 -49.39 -15.63 -25.84
CA GLU A 60 -49.82 -15.32 -27.22
C GLU A 60 -50.00 -13.87 -27.70
N GLU A 61 -49.28 -13.62 -28.81
CA GLU A 61 -49.64 -12.87 -30.01
C GLU A 61 -50.82 -11.88 -29.97
N GLU A 62 -50.60 -10.64 -30.43
CA GLU A 62 -51.00 -10.25 -31.79
C GLU A 62 -50.83 -8.74 -32.06
N ARG A 63 -50.55 -8.44 -33.34
CA ARG A 63 -50.71 -7.13 -33.97
C ARG A 63 -52.19 -6.72 -33.95
N ALA A 64 -52.46 -5.40 -33.91
CA ALA A 64 -53.05 -4.64 -35.03
C ALA A 64 -53.76 -3.35 -34.57
N ALA A 65 -53.66 -2.30 -35.42
CA ALA A 65 -54.73 -1.40 -35.89
C ALA A 65 -54.18 0.03 -36.12
N ARG A 66 -54.58 0.82 -37.13
CA ARG A 66 -55.22 0.61 -38.43
C ARG A 66 -55.25 1.99 -39.12
N LYS A 67 -55.00 2.01 -40.43
CA LYS A 67 -55.63 2.84 -41.49
C LYS A 67 -55.79 4.37 -41.36
N ASN A 68 -55.11 5.02 -42.32
CA ASN A 68 -55.63 5.84 -43.43
C ASN A 68 -55.97 7.35 -43.29
N ARG A 69 -55.29 8.10 -44.19
CA ARG A 69 -55.74 9.16 -45.15
C ARG A 69 -56.50 10.37 -44.57
N ALA A 70 -56.42 11.59 -45.08
CA ALA A 70 -55.65 12.35 -46.09
C ALA A 70 -56.31 13.76 -46.10
N LEU A 71 -55.64 14.82 -46.58
CA LEU A 71 -56.15 15.77 -47.61
C LEU A 71 -55.38 17.10 -47.67
N ASP A 72 -55.29 17.59 -48.93
CA ASP A 72 -55.03 18.94 -49.48
C ASP A 72 -53.65 19.60 -49.24
N GLY A 73 -52.96 20.23 -50.20
CA GLY A 73 -53.20 20.82 -51.53
C GLY A 73 -52.24 22.04 -51.60
N SER A 74 -51.61 22.52 -52.68
CA SER A 74 -51.75 22.37 -54.13
C SER A 74 -50.57 23.07 -54.88
N GLN A 75 -50.30 22.63 -56.13
CA GLN A 75 -49.86 23.37 -57.35
C GLN A 75 -48.46 24.04 -57.46
N SER A 76 -47.57 23.58 -58.38
CA SER A 76 -47.34 23.99 -59.81
C SER A 76 -46.08 24.88 -59.90
N THR A 77 -45.13 24.86 -60.84
CA THR A 77 -44.93 24.29 -62.20
C THR A 77 -43.47 24.59 -62.61
N THR A 78 -42.80 23.72 -63.39
CA THR A 78 -42.10 23.98 -64.67
C THR A 78 -41.07 22.88 -65.04
N PRO A 79 -40.78 22.66 -66.36
CA PRO A 79 -40.35 21.37 -66.91
C PRO A 79 -39.00 21.38 -67.69
N LEU A 80 -38.61 20.17 -68.15
CA LEU A 80 -37.76 19.76 -69.29
C LEU A 80 -36.97 20.81 -70.13
N SER A 81 -35.68 20.52 -70.39
CA SER A 81 -35.11 20.11 -71.71
C SER A 81 -33.56 20.22 -71.72
N ASP A 82 -32.85 19.13 -72.02
CA ASP A 82 -31.97 18.93 -73.19
C ASP A 82 -30.64 19.72 -73.22
N GLU A 83 -29.52 18.98 -73.12
CA GLU A 83 -28.56 18.86 -74.22
C GLU A 83 -27.56 17.72 -73.97
N ALA A 84 -27.47 16.82 -74.94
CA ALA A 84 -26.60 15.66 -75.00
C ALA A 84 -25.72 15.75 -76.26
N ALA A 85 -24.44 15.38 -76.12
CA ALA A 85 -23.41 15.08 -77.14
C ALA A 85 -22.04 15.58 -76.63
N LEU A 86 -20.88 14.92 -76.72
CA LEU A 86 -20.41 13.80 -77.53
C LEU A 86 -19.03 13.32 -76.96
N VAL A 87 -18.71 12.02 -77.19
CA VAL A 87 -17.37 11.47 -77.53
C VAL A 87 -16.37 10.94 -76.45
N THR A 88 -16.45 9.61 -76.30
CA THR A 88 -15.41 8.54 -76.38
C THR A 88 -14.21 8.45 -75.42
N ARG A 89 -14.04 7.24 -74.86
CA ARG A 89 -12.73 6.59 -74.65
C ARG A 89 -12.77 5.13 -75.13
N PRO A 90 -11.67 4.61 -75.74
CA PRO A 90 -11.61 3.25 -76.27
C PRO A 90 -11.06 2.21 -75.29
N LEU A 91 -11.22 0.96 -75.75
CA LEU A 91 -11.06 -0.35 -75.14
C LEU A 91 -9.62 -0.77 -74.81
N LEU A 92 -9.46 -1.69 -73.84
CA LEU A 92 -8.56 -2.84 -73.99
C LEU A 92 -9.00 -4.04 -73.12
N GLN A 93 -8.97 -5.20 -73.78
CA GLN A 93 -9.47 -6.54 -73.46
C GLN A 93 -8.93 -7.18 -72.17
N ARG A 94 -9.75 -8.03 -71.53
CA ARG A 94 -9.30 -9.37 -71.14
C ARG A 94 -10.44 -10.40 -71.06
N ASN A 95 -10.17 -11.54 -71.72
CA ASN A 95 -11.07 -12.64 -72.03
C ASN A 95 -11.42 -13.57 -70.85
N ARG A 96 -12.70 -13.97 -70.85
CA ARG A 96 -13.31 -15.31 -70.67
C ARG A 96 -12.52 -16.46 -70.03
N ARG A 97 -13.16 -17.13 -69.05
CA ARG A 97 -13.64 -18.56 -69.06
C ARG A 97 -14.51 -18.79 -67.80
N LEU A 98 -15.83 -18.90 -67.94
CA LEU A 98 -16.66 -20.14 -68.04
C LEU A 98 -16.95 -20.84 -66.70
N ALA A 99 -18.15 -20.59 -66.17
CA ALA A 99 -18.96 -21.49 -65.33
C ALA A 99 -20.41 -21.01 -65.47
N VAL A 100 -21.12 -21.47 -66.51
CA VAL A 100 -22.13 -22.55 -66.48
C VAL A 100 -23.31 -22.17 -65.56
N ASP A 101 -24.43 -21.88 -66.22
CA ASP A 101 -25.76 -21.72 -65.65
C ASP A 101 -26.16 -22.90 -64.78
N LEU A 102 -26.76 -22.59 -63.63
CA LEU A 102 -27.91 -23.31 -63.10
C LEU A 102 -28.86 -22.25 -62.53
N ALA A 103 -29.84 -21.87 -63.34
CA ALA A 103 -31.04 -21.18 -62.88
C ALA A 103 -31.87 -22.14 -62.03
N PHE A 104 -32.21 -21.75 -60.80
CA PHE A 104 -33.38 -22.23 -60.08
C PHE A 104 -33.88 -21.12 -59.14
N ASP A 105 -35.03 -20.58 -59.52
CA ASP A 105 -36.13 -19.97 -58.78
C ASP A 105 -35.91 -18.98 -57.63
N ASP A 106 -36.57 -17.83 -57.82
CA ASP A 106 -36.90 -16.80 -56.84
C ASP A 106 -37.77 -17.37 -55.70
N GLU A 107 -37.14 -17.85 -54.64
CA GLU A 107 -37.77 -17.94 -53.32
C GLU A 107 -36.92 -17.21 -52.28
N ARG A 108 -37.53 -16.25 -51.56
CA ARG A 108 -36.90 -15.58 -50.41
C ARG A 108 -36.48 -16.65 -49.40
N PRO A 109 -35.19 -16.76 -49.03
CA PRO A 109 -34.73 -17.89 -48.23
C PRO A 109 -35.39 -17.85 -46.85
N SER A 110 -36.13 -18.90 -46.52
CA SER A 110 -36.70 -19.10 -45.20
C SER A 110 -35.59 -19.15 -44.14
N ALA A 111 -35.88 -18.69 -42.92
CA ALA A 111 -34.93 -18.69 -41.80
C ALA A 111 -34.32 -20.08 -41.53
N TRP A 112 -35.01 -21.14 -41.93
CA TRP A 112 -34.52 -22.53 -41.84
C TRP A 112 -33.45 -22.88 -42.88
N MET A 113 -33.53 -22.34 -44.10
CA MET A 113 -32.47 -22.53 -45.10
C MET A 113 -31.23 -21.71 -44.81
N THR A 114 -31.37 -20.49 -44.27
CA THR A 114 -30.21 -19.71 -43.81
C THR A 114 -29.54 -20.36 -42.61
N THR A 115 -30.29 -20.86 -41.62
CA THR A 115 -29.73 -21.62 -40.50
C THR A 115 -29.11 -22.93 -40.93
N ARG A 116 -29.69 -23.68 -41.88
CA ARG A 116 -29.08 -24.90 -42.46
C ARG A 116 -27.80 -24.59 -43.24
N ARG A 117 -27.75 -23.47 -43.98
CA ARG A 117 -26.55 -23.01 -44.70
C ARG A 117 -25.46 -22.57 -43.73
N VAL A 118 -25.83 -21.92 -42.62
CA VAL A 118 -24.93 -21.58 -41.51
C VAL A 118 -24.43 -22.83 -40.79
N LEU A 119 -25.29 -23.80 -40.47
CA LEU A 119 -24.92 -25.09 -39.87
C LEU A 119 -24.02 -25.91 -40.80
N HIS A 120 -24.29 -25.93 -42.10
CA HIS A 120 -23.46 -26.61 -43.09
C HIS A 120 -22.08 -25.93 -43.23
N ASN A 121 -22.03 -24.60 -43.21
CA ASN A 121 -20.77 -23.84 -43.21
C ASN A 121 -20.01 -24.03 -41.90
N LEU A 122 -20.69 -24.12 -40.75
CA LEU A 122 -20.10 -24.47 -39.45
C LEU A 122 -19.54 -25.90 -39.46
N TRP A 123 -20.24 -26.84 -40.09
CA TRP A 123 -19.81 -28.24 -40.18
C TRP A 123 -18.63 -28.42 -41.14
N LEU A 124 -18.61 -27.70 -42.27
CA LEU A 124 -17.43 -27.64 -43.14
C LEU A 124 -16.24 -26.96 -42.43
N SER A 125 -16.51 -25.89 -41.67
CA SER A 125 -15.52 -25.22 -40.84
C SER A 125 -14.94 -26.14 -39.76
N LEU A 126 -15.77 -26.99 -39.13
CA LEU A 126 -15.32 -28.02 -38.19
C LEU A 126 -14.44 -29.09 -38.86
N LYS A 127 -14.77 -29.54 -40.07
CA LYS A 127 -13.91 -30.45 -40.85
C LYS A 127 -12.57 -29.82 -41.20
N MET A 128 -12.56 -28.55 -41.62
CA MET A 128 -11.33 -27.80 -41.89
C MET A 128 -10.53 -27.53 -40.60
N MET A 129 -11.19 -27.28 -39.47
CA MET A 129 -10.54 -27.14 -38.16
C MET A 129 -9.83 -28.43 -37.76
N ARG A 130 -10.43 -29.60 -38.01
CA ARG A 130 -9.78 -30.90 -37.78
C ARG A 130 -8.54 -31.08 -38.66
N LEU A 131 -8.60 -30.64 -39.92
CA LEU A 131 -7.44 -30.62 -40.81
C LEU A 131 -6.34 -29.68 -40.27
N PHE A 132 -6.69 -28.46 -39.85
CA PHE A 132 -5.74 -27.51 -39.27
C PHE A 132 -5.12 -28.02 -37.96
N LEU A 133 -5.90 -28.67 -37.11
CA LEU A 133 -5.39 -29.30 -35.89
C LEU A 133 -4.45 -30.47 -36.21
N SER A 134 -4.78 -31.27 -37.23
CA SER A 134 -3.94 -32.36 -37.71
C SER A 134 -2.60 -31.82 -38.26
N LEU A 135 -2.66 -30.76 -39.06
CA LEU A 135 -1.49 -30.05 -39.58
C LEU A 135 -0.63 -29.47 -38.46
N ALA A 136 -1.27 -28.83 -37.48
CA ALA A 136 -0.62 -28.32 -36.27
C ALA A 136 0.05 -29.46 -35.49
N TRP A 137 -0.59 -30.63 -35.39
CA TRP A 137 -0.05 -31.77 -34.65
C TRP A 137 1.18 -32.40 -35.32
N THR A 138 1.17 -32.54 -36.65
CA THR A 138 2.36 -32.95 -37.41
C THR A 138 3.50 -31.97 -37.24
N ASP A 139 3.19 -30.68 -37.17
CA ASP A 139 4.14 -29.61 -36.98
C ASP A 139 4.77 -29.62 -35.56
N ILE A 140 3.97 -29.93 -34.54
CA ILE A 140 4.44 -30.15 -33.16
C ILE A 140 5.47 -31.28 -33.12
N LYS A 141 5.20 -32.42 -33.78
CA LYS A 141 6.14 -33.56 -33.83
C LYS A 141 7.44 -33.21 -34.54
N ALA A 142 7.37 -32.40 -35.59
CA ALA A 142 8.56 -31.95 -36.31
C ALA A 142 9.42 -30.96 -35.50
N ARG A 143 8.78 -30.15 -34.62
CA ARG A 143 9.42 -29.03 -33.93
C ARG A 143 9.11 -29.00 -32.42
N THR A 144 9.40 -30.11 -31.76
CA THR A 144 9.15 -30.29 -30.31
C THR A 144 9.77 -29.20 -29.45
N CYS A 145 10.98 -28.72 -29.78
CA CYS A 145 11.66 -27.67 -29.02
C CYS A 145 10.87 -26.33 -29.05
N SER A 146 10.41 -25.90 -30.23
CA SER A 146 9.63 -24.65 -30.35
C SER A 146 8.29 -24.74 -29.64
N TYR A 147 7.65 -25.92 -29.68
CA TYR A 147 6.42 -26.18 -28.94
C TYR A 147 6.65 -26.12 -27.43
N CYS A 148 7.69 -26.77 -26.91
CA CYS A 148 8.03 -26.73 -25.49
C CYS A 148 8.32 -25.31 -25.00
N LEU A 149 9.06 -24.50 -25.79
CA LEU A 149 9.32 -23.09 -25.45
C LEU A 149 8.03 -22.27 -25.36
N GLY A 150 7.13 -22.42 -26.33
CA GLY A 150 5.82 -21.76 -26.30
C GLY A 150 4.97 -22.21 -25.10
N PHE A 151 4.92 -23.53 -24.85
CA PHE A 151 4.18 -24.12 -23.73
C PHE A 151 4.68 -23.59 -22.37
N PHE A 152 5.98 -23.68 -22.09
CA PHE A 152 6.53 -23.23 -20.80
C PHE A 152 6.41 -21.72 -20.62
N SER A 153 6.52 -20.93 -21.70
CA SER A 153 6.34 -19.47 -21.62
C SER A 153 4.94 -19.08 -21.17
N VAL A 154 3.89 -19.66 -21.77
CA VAL A 154 2.50 -19.40 -21.37
C VAL A 154 2.21 -19.96 -19.98
N LEU A 155 2.76 -21.13 -19.66
CA LEU A 155 2.58 -21.78 -18.36
C LEU A 155 3.10 -20.89 -17.21
N VAL A 156 4.30 -20.33 -17.34
CA VAL A 156 4.89 -19.45 -16.31
C VAL A 156 4.02 -18.21 -16.09
N VAL A 157 3.48 -17.64 -17.16
CA VAL A 157 2.66 -16.43 -17.11
C VAL A 157 1.31 -16.69 -16.44
N VAL A 158 0.64 -17.79 -16.81
CA VAL A 158 -0.62 -18.20 -16.21
C VAL A 158 -0.41 -18.52 -14.72
N LEU A 159 0.62 -19.31 -14.39
CA LEU A 159 0.98 -19.65 -13.01
C LEU A 159 1.20 -18.39 -12.18
N LEU A 160 1.93 -17.41 -12.73
CA LEU A 160 2.21 -16.17 -12.02
C LEU A 160 0.97 -15.30 -11.86
N CYS A 161 0.16 -15.12 -12.91
CA CYS A 161 -1.09 -14.37 -12.81
C CYS A 161 -2.00 -14.95 -11.73
N VAL A 162 -2.12 -16.28 -11.68
CA VAL A 162 -2.87 -16.97 -10.63
C VAL A 162 -2.29 -16.66 -9.25
N LEU A 163 -0.98 -16.83 -9.07
CA LEU A 163 -0.33 -16.65 -7.78
C LEU A 163 -0.41 -15.20 -7.30
N MET A 164 -0.01 -14.23 -8.13
CA MET A 164 0.05 -12.82 -7.77
C MET A 164 -1.34 -12.21 -7.52
N ILE A 165 -2.34 -12.56 -8.33
CA ILE A 165 -3.70 -12.05 -8.13
C ILE A 165 -4.33 -12.68 -6.88
N SER A 166 -4.11 -13.98 -6.64
CA SER A 166 -4.60 -14.65 -5.42
C SER A 166 -3.96 -14.09 -4.15
N LEU A 167 -2.71 -13.64 -4.24
CA LEU A 167 -2.07 -12.96 -3.12
C LEU A 167 -2.64 -11.56 -2.93
N LEU A 168 -2.78 -10.79 -4.01
CA LEU A 168 -3.35 -9.44 -3.97
C LEU A 168 -4.76 -9.42 -3.37
N THR A 169 -5.61 -10.39 -3.70
CA THR A 169 -6.97 -10.50 -3.15
C THR A 169 -6.98 -10.83 -1.66
N ASN A 170 -5.97 -11.53 -1.14
CA ASN A 170 -5.87 -11.91 0.27
C ASN A 170 -5.05 -10.91 1.12
N MET A 171 -4.36 -9.95 0.51
CA MET A 171 -3.59 -8.91 1.24
C MET A 171 -4.41 -8.11 2.27
N PRO A 172 -5.69 -7.73 2.03
CA PRO A 172 -6.48 -7.04 3.04
C PRO A 172 -6.62 -7.82 4.35
N ILE A 173 -6.66 -9.16 4.28
CA ILE A 173 -6.73 -10.03 5.46
C ILE A 173 -5.44 -9.93 6.28
N LEU A 174 -4.29 -9.85 5.62
CA LEU A 174 -3.00 -9.66 6.29
C LEU A 174 -2.97 -8.32 7.05
N PHE A 175 -3.41 -7.24 6.42
CA PHE A 175 -3.49 -5.93 7.07
C PHE A 175 -4.52 -5.88 8.20
N LEU A 176 -5.63 -6.62 8.07
CA LEU A 176 -6.59 -6.78 9.13
C LEU A 176 -5.97 -7.51 10.33
N ARG A 177 -5.25 -8.62 10.12
CA ARG A 177 -4.54 -9.33 11.20
C ARG A 177 -3.46 -8.48 11.87
N LEU A 178 -2.75 -7.65 11.10
CA LEU A 178 -1.77 -6.70 11.64
C LEU A 178 -2.46 -5.60 12.48
N SER A 179 -3.62 -5.13 12.03
CA SER A 179 -4.46 -4.21 12.80
C SER A 179 -4.99 -4.86 14.08
N GLU A 180 -5.43 -6.11 14.01
CA GLU A 180 -5.91 -6.87 15.18
C GLU A 180 -4.81 -7.05 16.23
N ALA A 181 -3.58 -7.35 15.79
CA ALA A 181 -2.43 -7.48 16.68
C ALA A 181 -2.11 -6.19 17.44
N THR A 182 -2.36 -5.02 16.84
CA THR A 182 -1.99 -3.72 17.43
C THR A 182 -3.14 -3.02 18.14
N ARG A 183 -4.40 -3.24 17.71
CA ARG A 183 -5.60 -2.52 18.18
C ARG A 183 -6.68 -3.42 18.79
N GLY A 184 -6.44 -4.73 18.91
CA GLY A 184 -7.35 -5.74 19.49
C GLY A 184 -8.24 -6.41 18.43
N GLU A 185 -8.99 -7.47 18.78
CA GLU A 185 -9.71 -8.29 17.78
C GLU A 185 -11.19 -7.90 17.53
N TYR A 186 -11.63 -6.73 18.00
CA TYR A 186 -13.02 -6.24 17.92
C TYR A 186 -13.21 -5.12 16.88
N ASP A 187 -14.42 -4.95 16.35
CA ASP A 187 -14.72 -4.02 15.23
C ASP A 187 -15.26 -2.66 15.70
N LEU A 188 -16.09 -2.67 16.73
CA LEU A 188 -16.69 -1.48 17.33
C LEU A 188 -16.64 -1.60 18.86
N SER A 189 -16.31 -0.50 19.51
CA SER A 189 -16.43 -0.34 20.95
C SER A 189 -17.29 0.88 21.25
N ILE A 190 -18.20 0.71 22.19
CA ILE A 190 -19.14 1.72 22.65
C ILE A 190 -18.88 1.94 24.14
N GLY A 191 -18.88 3.21 24.56
CA GLY A 191 -18.77 3.59 25.97
C GLY A 191 -19.42 4.96 26.21
N PRO A 192 -19.35 5.49 27.44
CA PRO A 192 -19.80 6.85 27.72
C PRO A 192 -18.98 7.88 26.91
N GLY A 193 -19.63 8.89 26.35
CA GLY A 193 -18.99 9.90 25.50
C GLY A 193 -19.99 10.80 24.79
N GLY A 194 -19.52 11.74 23.96
CA GLY A 194 -20.41 12.71 23.30
C GLY A 194 -21.14 13.60 24.32
N LEU A 195 -22.46 13.66 24.26
CA LEU A 195 -23.29 14.39 25.24
C LEU A 195 -23.26 13.75 26.64
N MET A 196 -22.92 12.47 26.75
CA MET A 196 -22.84 11.75 28.04
C MET A 196 -21.38 11.55 28.48
N SER A 197 -20.48 12.49 28.17
CA SER A 197 -19.06 12.42 28.58
C SER A 197 -18.85 12.40 30.10
N ALA A 198 -19.82 12.89 30.88
CA ALA A 198 -19.81 12.83 32.34
C ALA A 198 -20.33 11.50 32.92
N ALA A 199 -20.91 10.63 32.07
CA ALA A 199 -21.39 9.31 32.51
C ALA A 199 -20.22 8.35 32.72
N THR A 200 -20.36 7.45 33.69
CA THR A 200 -19.27 6.53 34.10
C THR A 200 -19.44 5.11 33.54
N GLY A 201 -20.60 4.81 32.93
CA GLY A 201 -20.91 3.52 32.34
C GLY A 201 -22.15 3.56 31.45
N ILE A 202 -22.45 2.44 30.80
CA ILE A 202 -23.57 2.20 29.91
C ILE A 202 -24.40 1.01 30.41
N ASN A 203 -25.71 1.06 30.17
CA ASN A 203 -26.61 -0.03 30.52
C ASN A 203 -26.59 -1.11 29.44
N TYR A 204 -25.88 -2.20 29.71
CA TYR A 204 -25.73 -3.33 28.79
C TYR A 204 -26.97 -4.21 28.68
N THR A 205 -27.85 -4.25 29.68
CA THR A 205 -29.08 -5.06 29.59
C THR A 205 -29.97 -4.57 28.44
N MET A 206 -30.10 -3.26 28.30
CA MET A 206 -30.81 -2.63 27.17
C MET A 206 -30.14 -2.94 25.83
N ILE A 207 -28.80 -2.97 25.77
CA ILE A 207 -28.05 -3.31 24.56
C ILE A 207 -28.36 -4.76 24.14
N ARG A 208 -28.44 -5.69 25.10
CA ARG A 208 -28.75 -7.10 24.86
C ARG A 208 -30.21 -7.32 24.45
N GLU A 209 -31.13 -6.48 24.91
CA GLU A 209 -32.54 -6.50 24.47
C GLU A 209 -32.69 -6.00 23.02
N ILE A 210 -31.96 -4.94 22.65
CA ILE A 210 -31.98 -4.39 21.29
C ILE A 210 -31.27 -5.33 20.30
N PHE A 211 -30.15 -5.94 20.71
CA PHE A 211 -29.34 -6.84 19.89
C PHE A 211 -29.24 -8.22 20.55
N PRO A 212 -30.27 -9.08 20.39
CA PRO A 212 -30.26 -10.41 20.97
C PRO A 212 -29.20 -11.31 20.32
N GLU A 213 -28.71 -12.31 21.05
CA GLU A 213 -27.71 -13.27 20.55
C GLU A 213 -28.16 -14.06 19.31
N SER A 214 -29.47 -14.12 19.05
CA SER A 214 -30.04 -14.74 17.85
C SER A 214 -29.87 -13.89 16.59
N ASP A 215 -29.53 -12.61 16.71
CA ASP A 215 -29.26 -11.73 15.57
C ASP A 215 -27.91 -12.08 14.94
N SER A 216 -27.96 -12.57 13.69
CA SER A 216 -26.77 -13.00 12.96
C SER A 216 -25.82 -11.87 12.57
N ASP A 217 -26.28 -10.62 12.52
CA ASP A 217 -25.49 -9.47 12.06
C ASP A 217 -24.97 -8.59 13.20
N TYR A 218 -25.69 -8.51 14.33
CA TYR A 218 -25.35 -7.63 15.46
C TYR A 218 -25.34 -8.31 16.85
N GLY A 219 -25.73 -9.59 16.94
CA GLY A 219 -25.83 -10.34 18.20
C GLY A 219 -24.50 -10.80 18.80
N LEU A 220 -23.36 -10.47 18.17
CA LEU A 220 -22.02 -10.78 18.68
C LEU A 220 -21.47 -9.58 19.46
N ASN A 221 -21.84 -9.51 20.75
CA ASN A 221 -21.40 -8.46 21.67
C ASN A 221 -21.01 -9.01 23.06
N ALA A 222 -20.19 -8.25 23.80
CA ALA A 222 -19.92 -8.51 25.21
C ALA A 222 -19.63 -7.23 25.99
N PRO A 223 -20.01 -7.17 27.28
CA PRO A 223 -19.67 -6.07 28.15
C PRO A 223 -18.25 -6.24 28.70
N ARG A 224 -17.60 -5.12 28.99
CA ARG A 224 -16.44 -5.10 29.89
C ARG A 224 -16.58 -3.98 30.89
N TYR A 225 -16.02 -4.23 32.06
CA TYR A 225 -15.77 -3.20 33.05
C TYR A 225 -14.27 -2.91 33.06
N LEU A 226 -13.93 -1.64 32.88
CA LEU A 226 -12.55 -1.17 32.79
C LEU A 226 -12.32 -0.16 33.90
N ASP A 227 -11.29 -0.40 34.70
CA ASP A 227 -10.92 0.49 35.79
C ASP A 227 -9.41 0.42 36.07
N MET A 228 -8.90 1.24 36.98
CA MET A 228 -7.50 1.24 37.39
C MET A 228 -7.39 0.96 38.88
N TYR A 229 -6.60 -0.06 39.22
CA TYR A 229 -6.35 -0.46 40.60
C TYR A 229 -4.85 -0.60 40.84
N ASN A 230 -4.45 -0.41 42.09
CA ASN A 230 -3.11 -0.76 42.53
C ASN A 230 -3.09 -2.24 42.92
N ALA A 231 -2.04 -2.94 42.49
CA ALA A 231 -1.80 -4.34 42.77
C ALA A 231 -0.50 -4.51 43.55
N ARG A 232 -0.51 -5.36 44.57
CA ARG A 232 0.70 -5.74 45.34
C ARG A 232 0.73 -7.22 45.63
N THR A 233 1.92 -7.77 45.82
CA THR A 233 2.05 -9.11 46.42
C THR A 233 1.82 -9.06 47.92
N VAL A 234 1.19 -10.10 48.47
CA VAL A 234 1.11 -10.25 49.93
C VAL A 234 2.51 -10.36 50.57
N VAL A 235 3.50 -10.85 49.81
CA VAL A 235 4.91 -10.91 50.24
C VAL A 235 5.52 -9.51 50.45
N SER A 236 5.18 -8.52 49.63
CA SER A 236 5.60 -7.12 49.82
C SER A 236 4.94 -6.43 51.03
N CYS A 237 3.89 -7.06 51.59
CA CYS A 237 3.12 -6.60 52.73
C CYS A 237 3.00 -7.70 53.82
N PRO A 238 4.11 -8.13 54.46
CA PRO A 238 4.07 -9.24 55.42
C PRO A 238 3.21 -8.95 56.67
N ALA A 239 2.99 -7.66 56.96
CA ALA A 239 2.11 -7.17 58.02
C ALA A 239 0.62 -7.47 57.79
N LYS A 240 0.20 -7.74 56.54
CA LYS A 240 -1.20 -7.90 56.16
C LYS A 240 -1.60 -9.37 56.08
N LYS A 241 -2.66 -9.74 56.80
CA LYS A 241 -3.30 -11.05 56.69
C LYS A 241 -4.50 -10.95 55.74
N PRO A 242 -4.71 -11.92 54.81
CA PRO A 242 -5.83 -11.90 53.86
C PRO A 242 -7.21 -11.79 54.52
N ASP A 243 -7.36 -12.32 55.73
CA ASP A 243 -8.64 -12.36 56.45
C ASP A 243 -8.93 -11.07 57.24
N ARG A 244 -7.95 -10.14 57.33
CA ARG A 244 -8.04 -8.88 58.09
C ARG A 244 -7.32 -7.73 57.36
N MET A 245 -7.75 -7.46 56.13
CA MET A 245 -7.10 -6.47 55.26
C MET A 245 -7.05 -5.05 55.83
N TRP A 246 -8.11 -4.63 56.54
CA TRP A 246 -8.23 -3.30 57.12
C TRP A 246 -7.61 -3.14 58.52
N TYR A 247 -6.70 -4.04 58.90
CA TYR A 247 -5.97 -3.98 60.18
C TYR A 247 -4.46 -3.91 59.93
N ASN A 248 -3.74 -3.08 60.68
CA ASN A 248 -2.27 -2.98 60.61
C ASN A 248 -1.58 -4.16 61.31
N ALA A 249 -0.24 -4.23 61.29
CA ALA A 249 0.52 -5.32 61.94
C ALA A 249 0.21 -5.45 63.45
N SER A 250 -0.08 -4.32 64.11
CA SER A 250 -0.44 -4.25 65.53
C SER A 250 -1.89 -4.61 65.86
N GLY A 251 -2.72 -4.94 64.85
CA GLY A 251 -4.12 -5.29 65.02
C GLY A 251 -5.06 -4.10 65.21
N VAL A 252 -4.59 -2.87 64.96
CA VAL A 252 -5.39 -1.64 64.97
C VAL A 252 -6.05 -1.46 63.60
N ARG A 253 -7.32 -1.03 63.62
CA ARG A 253 -8.11 -0.80 62.41
C ARG A 253 -7.63 0.46 61.67
N CYS A 254 -7.45 0.34 60.36
CA CYS A 254 -7.11 1.43 59.46
C CYS A 254 -8.39 2.05 58.89
N TYR A 255 -8.43 3.36 58.72
CA TYR A 255 -9.59 4.08 58.20
C TYR A 255 -9.47 4.42 56.71
N ASN A 256 -8.25 4.62 56.20
CA ASN A 256 -7.96 4.90 54.80
C ASN A 256 -6.90 3.93 54.25
N ILE A 257 -6.89 3.74 52.92
CA ILE A 257 -5.92 2.89 52.21
C ILE A 257 -4.47 3.30 52.52
N ASP A 258 -4.15 4.59 52.50
CA ASP A 258 -2.77 5.04 52.70
C ASP A 258 -2.25 4.67 54.08
N ASP A 259 -3.06 4.88 55.13
CA ASP A 259 -2.72 4.46 56.49
C ASP A 259 -2.55 2.94 56.61
N CYS A 260 -3.38 2.21 55.87
CA CYS A 260 -3.40 0.77 55.83
C CYS A 260 -2.17 0.18 55.12
N MET A 261 -1.55 0.94 54.22
CA MET A 261 -0.43 0.51 53.38
C MET A 261 0.93 1.11 53.76
N LYS A 262 0.99 2.02 54.75
CA LYS A 262 2.22 2.64 55.26
C LYS A 262 3.32 1.67 55.69
N GLU A 263 2.95 0.51 56.24
CA GLU A 263 3.89 -0.50 56.75
C GLU A 263 4.41 -1.46 55.67
N CYS A 264 3.97 -1.29 54.42
CA CYS A 264 4.34 -2.15 53.32
C CYS A 264 5.45 -1.54 52.44
N PHE A 265 6.30 -2.39 51.87
CA PHE A 265 7.41 -1.92 51.04
C PHE A 265 6.92 -1.30 49.73
N PRO A 266 7.47 -0.14 49.30
CA PRO A 266 7.12 0.50 48.02
C PRO A 266 7.45 -0.41 46.81
N ASN A 267 8.52 -1.20 46.91
CA ASN A 267 8.92 -2.17 45.90
C ASN A 267 7.92 -3.34 45.81
N GLY A 268 7.42 -3.62 44.60
CA GLY A 268 6.44 -4.66 44.33
C GLY A 268 5.00 -4.16 44.15
N THR A 269 4.82 -2.86 43.91
CA THR A 269 3.52 -2.24 43.56
C THR A 269 3.42 -2.10 42.04
N ALA A 270 2.29 -2.47 41.47
CA ALA A 270 1.99 -2.26 40.07
C ALA A 270 0.62 -1.59 39.93
N VAL A 271 0.54 -0.49 39.17
CA VAL A 271 -0.77 0.03 38.72
C VAL A 271 -1.23 -0.86 37.57
N VAL A 272 -2.34 -1.56 37.75
CA VAL A 272 -2.88 -2.48 36.76
C VAL A 272 -4.20 -1.95 36.21
N ARG A 273 -4.37 -2.05 34.89
CA ARG A 273 -5.68 -1.89 34.27
C ARG A 273 -6.52 -3.11 34.64
N LEU A 274 -7.56 -2.91 35.41
CA LEU A 274 -8.53 -3.95 35.71
C LEU A 274 -9.44 -4.13 34.50
N VAL A 275 -9.61 -5.39 34.08
CA VAL A 275 -10.51 -5.76 33.00
C VAL A 275 -11.44 -6.86 33.51
N ALA A 276 -12.67 -6.52 33.85
CA ALA A 276 -13.68 -7.55 34.14
C ALA A 276 -14.30 -8.01 32.83
N ILE A 277 -14.22 -9.31 32.55
CA ILE A 277 -14.72 -9.92 31.31
C ILE A 277 -15.82 -10.94 31.57
N ASP A 278 -16.82 -10.96 30.70
CA ASP A 278 -17.74 -12.09 30.59
C ASP A 278 -17.13 -13.12 29.64
N THR A 279 -16.55 -14.17 30.21
CA THR A 279 -15.87 -15.21 29.42
C THR A 279 -16.82 -16.00 28.51
N ALA A 280 -18.09 -16.13 28.85
CA ALA A 280 -19.05 -16.85 28.02
C ALA A 280 -19.42 -16.03 26.79
N ALA A 281 -19.74 -14.74 26.98
CA ALA A 281 -20.04 -13.81 25.89
C ALA A 281 -18.82 -13.60 24.97
N GLU A 282 -17.61 -13.46 25.54
CA GLU A 282 -16.39 -13.31 24.74
C GLU A 282 -16.04 -14.57 23.93
N LYS A 283 -16.29 -15.77 24.49
CA LYS A 283 -16.08 -17.03 23.77
C LYS A 283 -17.09 -17.21 22.63
N HIS A 284 -18.33 -16.75 22.81
CA HIS A 284 -19.34 -16.72 21.74
C HIS A 284 -18.93 -15.79 20.60
N MET A 285 -18.39 -14.61 20.91
CA MET A 285 -17.84 -13.69 19.92
C MET A 285 -16.56 -14.20 19.22
N GLY A 286 -15.84 -15.15 19.84
CA GLY A 286 -14.57 -15.66 19.33
C GLY A 286 -13.39 -14.68 19.49
N LEU A 287 -13.42 -13.82 20.51
CA LEU A 287 -12.30 -12.92 20.83
C LEU A 287 -11.15 -13.67 21.51
N GLY A 288 -9.93 -13.48 21.00
CA GLY A 288 -8.70 -14.02 21.55
C GLY A 288 -8.45 -15.45 21.10
N THR A 289 -8.27 -15.67 19.79
CA THR A 289 -7.98 -17.01 19.23
C THR A 289 -6.79 -17.73 19.89
N ASP A 290 -5.82 -16.97 20.41
CA ASP A 290 -4.66 -17.47 21.20
C ASP A 290 -4.86 -17.40 22.73
N TYR A 291 -5.95 -16.82 23.23
CA TYR A 291 -6.22 -16.63 24.67
C TYR A 291 -6.88 -17.87 25.28
N ASN A 292 -6.07 -18.85 25.67
CA ASN A 292 -6.53 -20.10 26.27
C ASN A 292 -6.42 -20.11 27.81
N GLN A 293 -6.83 -19.00 28.44
CA GLN A 293 -6.75 -18.84 29.89
C GLN A 293 -8.01 -19.38 30.59
N PRO A 294 -7.88 -19.91 31.82
CA PRO A 294 -9.02 -20.39 32.61
C PRO A 294 -9.99 -19.25 32.92
N THR A 295 -11.27 -19.56 33.13
CA THR A 295 -12.28 -18.56 33.53
C THR A 295 -12.08 -18.21 35.02
N PRO A 296 -11.83 -16.93 35.38
CA PRO A 296 -11.65 -16.55 36.77
C PRO A 296 -12.98 -16.70 37.53
N ASN A 297 -12.95 -17.31 38.70
CA ASN A 297 -14.10 -17.29 39.62
C ASN A 297 -13.94 -16.18 40.68
N GLU A 298 -14.86 -16.12 41.63
CA GLU A 298 -14.80 -15.19 42.76
C GLU A 298 -13.47 -15.32 43.53
N GLY A 299 -12.80 -14.19 43.79
CA GLY A 299 -11.47 -14.17 44.43
C GLY A 299 -10.32 -14.73 43.58
N GLU A 300 -10.52 -14.98 42.27
CA GLU A 300 -9.47 -15.39 41.34
C GLU A 300 -9.14 -14.30 40.33
N VAL A 301 -7.86 -14.18 39.96
CA VAL A 301 -7.38 -13.16 39.02
C VAL A 301 -6.38 -13.75 38.05
N ILE A 302 -6.40 -13.25 36.82
CA ILE A 302 -5.38 -13.53 35.81
C ILE A 302 -4.55 -12.27 35.64
N LEU A 303 -3.23 -12.41 35.66
CA LEU A 303 -2.33 -11.28 35.53
C LEU A 303 -1.62 -11.28 34.19
N SER A 304 -1.32 -10.09 33.69
CA SER A 304 -0.30 -9.96 32.64
C SER A 304 1.09 -10.31 33.17
N HIS A 305 1.95 -10.85 32.30
CA HIS A 305 3.36 -11.11 32.61
C HIS A 305 4.08 -9.87 33.13
N ARG A 306 3.78 -8.68 32.57
CA ARG A 306 4.38 -7.44 33.02
C ARG A 306 3.90 -7.02 34.40
N ALA A 307 2.60 -7.15 34.70
CA ALA A 307 2.11 -6.93 36.07
C ALA A 307 2.80 -7.88 37.08
N SER A 308 3.01 -9.15 36.71
CA SER A 308 3.76 -10.11 37.55
C SER A 308 5.19 -9.65 37.83
N ILE A 309 5.94 -9.17 36.82
CA ILE A 309 7.30 -8.65 36.98
C ILE A 309 7.31 -7.41 37.88
N LEU A 310 6.42 -6.44 37.62
CA LEU A 310 6.34 -5.19 38.39
C LEU A 310 6.06 -5.46 39.88
N MET A 311 5.34 -6.53 40.18
CA MET A 311 5.04 -6.96 41.55
C MET A 311 6.10 -7.88 42.18
N GLY A 312 7.28 -8.05 41.56
CA GLY A 312 8.38 -8.84 42.10
C GLY A 312 8.42 -10.31 41.64
N GLY A 313 7.77 -10.66 40.53
CA GLY A 313 7.82 -12.01 39.94
C GLY A 313 6.78 -12.98 40.49
N VAL A 314 5.51 -12.56 40.50
CA VAL A 314 4.36 -13.35 40.99
C VAL A 314 4.18 -14.62 40.16
N SER A 315 3.97 -15.76 40.81
CA SER A 315 3.70 -17.05 40.16
C SER A 315 2.23 -17.48 40.31
N PRO A 316 1.70 -18.34 39.41
CA PRO A 316 0.37 -18.90 39.59
C PRO A 316 0.27 -19.64 40.93
N GLY A 317 -0.78 -19.36 41.71
CA GLY A 317 -0.99 -19.84 43.07
C GLY A 317 -0.76 -18.78 44.14
N ASP A 318 0.03 -17.74 43.85
CA ASP A 318 0.29 -16.66 44.79
C ASP A 318 -0.95 -15.79 45.04
N LYS A 319 -0.98 -15.15 46.21
CA LYS A 319 -2.01 -14.19 46.56
C LYS A 319 -1.51 -12.77 46.31
N ILE A 320 -2.33 -11.98 45.63
CA ILE A 320 -2.13 -10.55 45.43
C ILE A 320 -3.23 -9.76 46.11
N LEU A 321 -2.95 -8.49 46.35
CA LEU A 321 -3.87 -7.52 46.91
C LEU A 321 -4.17 -6.47 45.85
N LEU A 322 -5.43 -6.40 45.41
CA LEU A 322 -5.95 -5.31 44.59
C LEU A 322 -6.62 -4.27 45.49
N TYR A 323 -6.26 -3.00 45.34
CA TYR A 323 -6.81 -1.93 46.16
C TYR A 323 -6.96 -0.62 45.39
N GLY A 324 -7.96 0.17 45.77
CA GLY A 324 -8.30 1.42 45.10
C GLY A 324 -9.66 1.94 45.51
N ASN A 325 -10.10 3.00 44.84
CA ASN A 325 -11.44 3.57 45.02
C ASN A 325 -12.37 3.04 43.93
N ALA A 326 -13.41 2.30 44.31
CA ALA A 326 -14.33 1.66 43.36
C ALA A 326 -15.47 2.59 42.88
N ARG A 327 -15.64 3.76 43.51
CA ARG A 327 -16.73 4.70 43.19
C ARG A 327 -16.67 5.35 41.81
N PRO A 328 -15.51 5.78 41.26
CA PRO A 328 -15.46 6.58 40.04
C PRO A 328 -16.18 5.94 38.86
N ASN A 329 -16.04 4.63 38.68
CA ASN A 329 -16.60 3.91 37.53
C ASN A 329 -17.88 3.11 37.86
N MET A 330 -18.31 3.04 39.12
CA MET A 330 -19.53 2.33 39.57
C MET A 330 -20.45 3.21 40.42
N GLN A 331 -20.57 4.51 40.12
CA GLN A 331 -21.31 5.47 40.97
C GLN A 331 -22.71 5.00 41.39
N GLN A 332 -23.43 4.26 40.52
CA GLN A 332 -24.75 3.71 40.81
C GLN A 332 -24.75 2.69 41.96
N ALA A 333 -23.69 1.89 42.11
CA ALA A 333 -23.54 0.95 43.23
C ALA A 333 -23.39 1.66 44.59
N PHE A 334 -22.95 2.93 44.56
CA PHE A 334 -22.62 3.73 45.74
C PHE A 334 -23.69 4.81 46.06
N VAL A 335 -24.87 4.77 45.44
CA VAL A 335 -25.92 5.79 45.63
C VAL A 335 -26.49 5.79 47.06
N SER A 336 -26.52 4.64 47.72
CA SER A 336 -27.01 4.45 49.09
C SER A 336 -26.01 4.83 50.18
N PHE A 337 -24.81 5.29 49.80
CA PHE A 337 -23.73 5.59 50.75
C PHE A 337 -24.04 6.87 51.53
N GLY A 338 -23.97 6.76 52.85
CA GLY A 338 -24.02 7.91 53.76
C GLY A 338 -22.76 8.76 53.71
N GLN A 339 -22.77 9.90 54.38
CA GLN A 339 -21.64 10.85 54.43
C GLN A 339 -20.35 10.24 55.02
N TYR A 340 -20.46 9.14 55.79
CA TYR A 340 -19.34 8.47 56.46
C TYR A 340 -18.93 7.15 55.78
N ASP A 341 -19.64 6.71 54.74
CA ASP A 341 -19.33 5.45 54.06
C ASP A 341 -18.13 5.62 53.12
N SER A 342 -17.17 4.69 53.19
CA SER A 342 -15.96 4.71 52.36
C SER A 342 -16.11 3.81 51.14
N SER A 343 -15.79 4.36 49.96
CA SER A 343 -15.76 3.60 48.69
C SER A 343 -14.39 3.00 48.37
N GLU A 344 -13.46 3.09 49.32
CA GLU A 344 -12.17 2.43 49.22
C GLU A 344 -12.35 0.92 49.46
N THR A 345 -11.67 0.12 48.65
CA THR A 345 -11.75 -1.34 48.70
C THR A 345 -10.35 -1.97 48.67
N MET A 346 -10.19 -3.06 49.42
CA MET A 346 -8.99 -3.91 49.46
C MET A 346 -9.39 -5.38 49.33
N MET A 347 -8.96 -6.03 48.25
CA MET A 347 -9.41 -7.37 47.88
C MET A 347 -8.24 -8.33 47.69
N PRO A 348 -8.19 -9.46 48.44
CA PRO A 348 -7.26 -10.54 48.13
C PRO A 348 -7.73 -11.32 46.92
N PHE A 349 -6.84 -11.50 45.94
CA PHE A 349 -7.06 -12.40 44.82
C PHE A 349 -5.98 -13.48 44.75
N ARG A 350 -6.38 -14.68 44.34
CA ARG A 350 -5.46 -15.76 44.01
C ARG A 350 -5.15 -15.72 42.52
N VAL A 351 -3.87 -15.68 42.16
CA VAL A 351 -3.43 -15.69 40.76
C VAL A 351 -3.61 -17.10 40.20
N ILE A 352 -4.47 -17.27 39.21
CA ILE A 352 -4.72 -18.58 38.59
C ILE A 352 -3.84 -18.81 37.36
N SER A 353 -3.49 -17.74 36.65
CA SER A 353 -2.64 -17.82 35.47
C SER A 353 -2.01 -16.47 35.16
N ILE A 354 -0.95 -16.52 34.35
CA ILE A 354 -0.20 -15.35 33.89
C ILE A 354 -0.19 -15.35 32.37
N VAL A 355 -0.79 -14.31 31.79
CA VAL A 355 -0.87 -14.09 30.34
C VAL A 355 0.50 -13.67 29.85
N ARG A 356 1.08 -14.46 28.95
CA ARG A 356 2.36 -14.13 28.32
C ARG A 356 2.19 -12.98 27.35
N LYS A 357 3.29 -12.24 27.08
CA LYS A 357 3.31 -11.14 26.10
C LYS A 357 2.85 -11.59 24.70
N ASP A 358 2.99 -12.87 24.39
CA ASP A 358 2.65 -13.45 23.09
C ASP A 358 1.13 -13.66 22.90
N GLU A 359 0.33 -13.58 23.96
CA GLU A 359 -1.13 -13.80 23.92
C GLU A 359 -1.89 -12.47 23.71
N ARG A 360 -2.55 -12.33 22.56
CA ARG A 360 -2.91 -11.02 21.95
C ARG A 360 -4.31 -10.50 22.24
N LYS A 361 -4.80 -10.55 23.47
CA LYS A 361 -6.22 -10.21 23.77
C LYS A 361 -6.50 -8.74 24.13
N PHE A 362 -5.63 -8.09 24.90
CA PHE A 362 -5.88 -6.77 25.48
C PHE A 362 -4.91 -5.72 24.90
N PRO A 363 -5.31 -4.98 23.85
CA PRO A 363 -4.43 -4.02 23.19
C PRO A 363 -4.12 -2.81 24.08
N GLY A 364 -2.86 -2.35 24.07
CA GLY A 364 -2.44 -1.12 24.75
C GLY A 364 -2.59 -1.14 26.27
N ALA A 365 -2.65 -2.33 26.89
CA ALA A 365 -2.53 -2.53 28.32
C ALA A 365 -1.34 -3.45 28.56
N ASP A 366 -0.23 -2.88 29.00
CA ASP A 366 0.99 -3.62 29.29
C ASP A 366 0.87 -4.37 30.63
N ALA A 367 0.38 -3.66 31.65
CA ALA A 367 0.06 -4.21 32.97
C ALA A 367 -1.46 -4.23 33.18
N PHE A 368 -2.05 -5.42 33.13
CA PHE A 368 -3.47 -5.63 33.40
C PHE A 368 -3.74 -6.81 34.35
N ALA A 369 -4.91 -6.76 34.97
CA ALA A 369 -5.50 -7.81 35.80
C ALA A 369 -6.91 -8.12 35.30
N VAL A 370 -7.18 -9.40 34.99
CA VAL A 370 -8.47 -9.86 34.48
C VAL A 370 -9.22 -10.58 35.59
N VAL A 371 -10.47 -10.17 35.79
CA VAL A 371 -11.40 -10.71 36.79
C VAL A 371 -12.72 -11.08 36.12
N SER A 372 -13.58 -11.83 36.81
CA SER A 372 -14.90 -12.18 36.28
C SER A 372 -15.86 -11.02 36.40
N PHE A 373 -16.52 -10.68 35.29
CA PHE A 373 -17.54 -9.64 35.23
C PHE A 373 -18.71 -9.89 36.21
N HIS A 374 -19.10 -11.16 36.40
CA HIS A 374 -20.26 -11.53 37.23
C HIS A 374 -19.98 -11.55 38.73
N THR A 375 -18.72 -11.76 39.14
CA THR A 375 -18.35 -11.85 40.56
C THR A 375 -17.66 -10.60 41.08
N TRP A 376 -17.14 -9.74 40.20
CA TRP A 376 -16.37 -8.54 40.57
C TRP A 376 -17.06 -7.67 41.62
N VAL A 377 -18.36 -7.42 41.48
CA VAL A 377 -19.14 -6.61 42.44
C VAL A 377 -19.12 -7.22 43.85
N LYS A 378 -19.21 -8.55 43.94
CA LYS A 378 -19.18 -9.28 45.22
C LYS A 378 -17.80 -9.21 45.86
N ASP A 379 -16.76 -9.31 45.05
CA ASP A 379 -15.37 -9.13 45.49
C ASP A 379 -15.16 -7.70 46.05
N VAL A 380 -15.66 -6.68 45.34
CA VAL A 380 -15.62 -5.28 45.79
C VAL A 380 -16.36 -5.10 47.12
N ALA A 381 -17.58 -5.63 47.24
CA ALA A 381 -18.41 -5.52 48.45
C ALA A 381 -17.73 -6.15 49.68
N LYS A 382 -17.04 -7.28 49.51
CA LYS A 382 -16.25 -7.93 50.58
C LYS A 382 -15.02 -7.13 50.98
N GLY A 383 -14.45 -6.37 50.05
CA GLY A 383 -13.24 -5.56 50.25
C GLY A 383 -13.48 -4.15 50.80
N LEU A 384 -14.73 -3.70 50.92
CA LEU A 384 -15.06 -2.32 51.35
C LEU A 384 -14.50 -1.98 52.74
N GLY A 385 -14.20 -0.69 52.92
CA GLY A 385 -13.67 -0.14 54.17
C GLY A 385 -14.54 -0.38 55.40
N PRO A 386 -13.93 -0.44 56.60
CA PRO A 386 -14.65 -0.73 57.84
C PRO A 386 -15.54 0.42 58.34
N GLY A 387 -15.52 1.57 57.65
CA GLY A 387 -16.42 2.70 57.88
C GLY A 387 -17.75 2.59 57.12
N THR A 388 -17.91 1.59 56.26
CA THR A 388 -19.08 1.43 55.40
C THR A 388 -20.22 0.72 56.13
N SER A 389 -21.40 1.31 56.09
CA SER A 389 -22.62 0.79 56.67
C SER A 389 -23.02 -0.57 56.07
N ALA A 390 -23.66 -1.44 56.87
CA ALA A 390 -24.14 -2.73 56.38
C ALA A 390 -25.12 -2.58 55.21
N ALA A 391 -25.92 -1.50 55.20
CA ALA A 391 -26.79 -1.15 54.09
C ALA A 391 -26.00 -0.78 52.81
N GLY A 392 -24.90 -0.04 52.94
CA GLY A 392 -24.00 0.28 51.83
C GLY A 392 -23.33 -0.97 51.24
N VAL A 393 -22.85 -1.90 52.09
CA VAL A 393 -22.25 -3.17 51.64
C VAL A 393 -23.27 -4.03 50.88
N SER A 394 -24.50 -4.17 51.42
CA SER A 394 -25.59 -4.90 50.75
C SER A 394 -25.94 -4.28 49.40
N SER A 395 -26.06 -2.95 49.35
CA SER A 395 -26.35 -2.20 48.12
C SER A 395 -25.32 -2.45 47.02
N VAL A 396 -24.02 -2.45 47.36
CA VAL A 396 -22.98 -2.78 46.39
C VAL A 396 -23.12 -4.23 45.95
N SER A 397 -23.24 -5.18 46.88
CA SER A 397 -23.28 -6.62 46.57
C SER A 397 -24.44 -7.06 45.66
N GLU A 398 -25.57 -6.35 45.71
CA GLU A 398 -26.78 -6.64 44.93
C GLU A 398 -26.82 -5.88 43.59
N THR A 399 -25.85 -5.00 43.32
CA THR A 399 -25.82 -4.23 42.07
C THR A 399 -25.46 -5.13 40.88
N ASP A 400 -26.29 -5.11 39.84
CA ASP A 400 -25.99 -5.80 38.57
C ASP A 400 -24.98 -4.98 37.75
N LEU A 401 -23.81 -5.57 37.49
CA LEU A 401 -22.74 -4.93 36.72
C LEU A 401 -23.14 -4.68 35.26
N ASN A 402 -24.14 -5.41 34.72
CA ASN A 402 -24.67 -5.12 33.39
C ASN A 402 -25.28 -3.72 33.29
N GLY A 403 -25.81 -3.16 34.38
CA GLY A 403 -26.32 -1.80 34.40
C GLY A 403 -25.24 -0.72 34.37
N CYS A 404 -23.98 -1.08 34.64
CA CYS A 404 -22.86 -0.16 34.83
C CYS A 404 -21.62 -0.55 34.01
N ALA A 405 -21.79 -1.21 32.86
CA ALA A 405 -20.67 -1.63 32.03
C ALA A 405 -19.89 -0.39 31.54
N THR A 406 -18.57 -0.38 31.63
CA THR A 406 -17.76 0.77 31.14
C THR A 406 -17.76 0.83 29.62
N ALA A 407 -17.76 -0.34 28.98
CA ALA A 407 -17.79 -0.45 27.53
C ALA A 407 -18.51 -1.72 27.06
N ALA A 408 -19.09 -1.66 25.86
CA ALA A 408 -19.62 -2.80 25.13
C ALA A 408 -18.85 -2.95 23.83
N TYR A 409 -18.40 -4.18 23.55
CA TYR A 409 -17.62 -4.52 22.38
C TYR A 409 -18.48 -5.32 21.40
N PHE A 410 -18.36 -5.01 20.12
CA PHE A 410 -19.06 -5.67 19.03
C PHE A 410 -18.07 -6.20 18.00
N ILE A 411 -18.40 -7.36 17.44
CA ILE A 411 -17.64 -7.99 16.35
C ILE A 411 -18.59 -8.31 15.21
N MET A 412 -18.15 -8.09 13.97
CA MET A 412 -18.92 -8.51 12.81
C MET A 412 -18.91 -10.04 12.71
N ASN A 413 -20.03 -10.63 12.28
CA ASN A 413 -20.07 -12.03 11.89
C ASN A 413 -18.94 -12.35 10.90
N PRO A 414 -18.20 -13.47 11.06
CA PRO A 414 -17.08 -13.84 10.19
C PRO A 414 -17.35 -13.70 8.69
N ALA A 415 -18.53 -14.09 8.21
CA ALA A 415 -18.89 -13.98 6.79
C ALA A 415 -19.03 -12.51 6.33
N THR A 416 -19.70 -11.69 7.14
CA THR A 416 -19.88 -10.25 6.90
C THR A 416 -18.55 -9.51 7.05
N ARG A 417 -17.74 -9.85 8.06
CA ARG A 417 -16.43 -9.29 8.33
C ARG A 417 -15.49 -9.44 7.13
N LEU A 418 -15.39 -10.64 6.56
CA LEU A 418 -14.57 -10.90 5.37
C LEU A 418 -15.05 -10.11 4.14
N LYS A 419 -16.36 -9.91 3.98
CA LYS A 419 -16.92 -9.10 2.88
C LYS A 419 -16.65 -7.60 3.06
N VAL A 420 -16.71 -7.11 4.30
CA VAL A 420 -16.50 -5.69 4.65
C VAL A 420 -15.02 -5.31 4.51
N TYR A 421 -14.12 -6.12 5.07
CA TYR A 421 -12.67 -5.86 5.07
C TYR A 421 -11.93 -6.44 3.86
N GLY A 422 -12.56 -7.29 3.06
CA GLY A 422 -11.95 -7.93 1.88
C GLY A 422 -11.66 -6.99 0.69
N SER A 423 -11.91 -5.68 0.83
CA SER A 423 -11.58 -4.70 -0.20
C SER A 423 -10.16 -4.17 -0.04
N THR A 424 -9.46 -3.89 -1.14
CA THR A 424 -8.16 -3.21 -1.11
C THR A 424 -8.28 -1.70 -0.88
N SER A 425 -9.48 -1.11 -1.05
CA SER A 425 -9.69 0.33 -0.90
C SER A 425 -10.12 0.69 0.52
N TYR A 426 -9.28 1.44 1.22
CA TYR A 426 -9.60 1.95 2.57
C TYR A 426 -10.91 2.74 2.61
N ASN A 427 -11.20 3.57 1.59
CA ASN A 427 -12.44 4.36 1.57
C ASN A 427 -13.69 3.47 1.48
N ARG A 428 -13.59 2.34 0.78
CA ARG A 428 -14.68 1.37 0.66
C ARG A 428 -14.84 0.57 1.96
N ILE A 429 -13.73 0.15 2.57
CA ILE A 429 -13.75 -0.45 3.92
C ILE A 429 -14.41 0.54 4.89
N ARG A 430 -13.95 1.79 4.94
CA ARG A 430 -14.52 2.84 5.78
C ARG A 430 -16.02 2.99 5.57
N SER A 431 -16.48 3.09 4.33
CA SER A 431 -17.90 3.21 4.03
C SER A 431 -18.70 2.00 4.54
N ASN A 432 -18.19 0.79 4.33
CA ASN A 432 -18.87 -0.44 4.73
C ASN A 432 -18.89 -0.61 6.26
N VAL A 433 -17.75 -0.37 6.92
CA VAL A 433 -17.62 -0.42 8.40
C VAL A 433 -18.50 0.65 9.04
N VAL A 434 -18.49 1.88 8.51
CA VAL A 434 -19.36 2.96 9.01
C VAL A 434 -20.83 2.64 8.76
N ALA A 435 -21.20 2.04 7.63
CA ALA A 435 -22.58 1.62 7.37
C ALA A 435 -23.05 0.55 8.37
N TRP A 436 -22.23 -0.47 8.64
CA TRP A 436 -22.53 -1.48 9.66
C TRP A 436 -22.56 -0.88 11.07
N ALA A 437 -21.57 -0.07 11.44
CA ALA A 437 -21.52 0.59 12.75
C ALA A 437 -22.70 1.56 12.93
N SER A 438 -23.17 2.21 11.86
CA SER A 438 -24.36 3.05 11.89
C SER A 438 -25.63 2.24 12.17
N GLY A 439 -25.69 0.97 11.74
CA GLY A 439 -26.76 0.04 12.11
C GLY A 439 -26.82 -0.23 13.61
N VAL A 440 -25.66 -0.34 14.27
CA VAL A 440 -25.57 -0.48 15.73
C VAL A 440 -25.84 0.83 16.47
N LEU A 441 -25.33 1.95 15.94
CA LEU A 441 -25.42 3.26 16.60
C LEU A 441 -26.78 3.95 16.42
N SER A 442 -27.53 3.63 15.36
CA SER A 442 -28.84 4.28 15.10
C SER A 442 -29.87 3.98 16.19
N PRO A 443 -30.01 2.73 16.69
CA PRO A 443 -30.89 2.42 17.83
C PRO A 443 -30.38 2.97 19.17
N LEU A 444 -29.05 3.07 19.34
CA LEU A 444 -28.41 3.48 20.60
C LEU A 444 -28.22 5.00 20.75
N GLY A 445 -28.38 5.77 19.66
CA GLY A 445 -28.20 7.22 19.62
C GLY A 445 -26.80 7.66 19.17
N PHE A 446 -26.70 8.32 18.01
CA PHE A 446 -25.41 8.68 17.39
C PHE A 446 -24.52 9.66 18.18
N VAL A 447 -25.12 10.60 18.90
CA VAL A 447 -24.42 11.73 19.55
C VAL A 447 -24.25 11.51 21.05
N GLN A 448 -25.02 10.58 21.62
CA GLN A 448 -25.11 10.37 23.07
C GLN A 448 -24.01 9.47 23.63
N ILE A 449 -23.40 8.63 22.80
CA ILE A 449 -22.42 7.61 23.21
C ILE A 449 -21.06 7.83 22.57
N GLY A 450 -20.01 7.50 23.30
CA GLY A 450 -18.66 7.38 22.78
C GLY A 450 -18.55 6.17 21.87
N ARG A 451 -17.93 6.34 20.70
CA ARG A 451 -17.72 5.28 19.71
C ARG A 451 -16.27 5.24 19.27
N SER A 452 -15.73 4.04 19.16
CA SER A 452 -14.39 3.81 18.62
C SER A 452 -14.38 2.58 17.71
N THR A 453 -13.84 2.76 16.51
CA THR A 453 -13.67 1.71 15.49
C THR A 453 -12.17 1.38 15.35
N PRO A 454 -11.63 0.54 16.25
CA PRO A 454 -10.19 0.29 16.35
C PRO A 454 -9.60 -0.27 15.05
N GLN A 455 -10.26 -1.22 14.37
CA GLN A 455 -9.74 -1.79 13.11
C GLN A 455 -9.62 -0.74 12.01
N LEU A 456 -10.62 0.13 11.91
CA LEU A 456 -10.62 1.19 10.91
C LEU A 456 -9.49 2.19 11.18
N SER A 457 -9.15 2.44 12.45
CA SER A 457 -8.01 3.27 12.84
C SER A 457 -6.67 2.57 12.56
N GLY A 458 -6.55 1.27 12.81
CA GLY A 458 -5.34 0.49 12.51
C GLY A 458 -5.07 0.39 11.00
N LEU A 459 -6.11 0.10 10.21
CA LEU A 459 -6.03 0.08 8.75
C LEU A 459 -5.75 1.46 8.15
N TYR A 460 -6.09 2.56 8.83
CA TYR A 460 -5.74 3.90 8.38
C TYR A 460 -4.23 4.11 8.36
N ALA A 461 -3.51 3.60 9.38
CA ALA A 461 -2.07 3.70 9.48
C ALA A 461 -1.36 2.96 8.32
N THR A 462 -1.91 1.82 7.89
CA THR A 462 -1.33 0.98 6.81
C THR A 462 -1.91 1.26 5.42
N ARG A 463 -2.87 2.19 5.28
CA ARG A 463 -3.59 2.44 4.00
C ARG A 463 -2.66 2.77 2.84
N LEU A 464 -1.62 3.57 3.08
CA LEU A 464 -0.69 4.00 2.04
C LEU A 464 0.12 2.80 1.57
N LEU A 465 0.65 2.01 2.51
CA LEU A 465 1.37 0.78 2.22
C LEU A 465 0.51 -0.19 1.40
N SER A 466 -0.76 -0.37 1.77
CA SER A 466 -1.70 -1.25 1.06
C SER A 466 -1.97 -0.78 -0.38
N VAL A 467 -2.25 0.51 -0.58
CA VAL A 467 -2.47 1.09 -1.91
C VAL A 467 -1.22 0.97 -2.77
N PHE A 468 -0.06 1.38 -2.26
CA PHE A 468 1.22 1.28 -2.97
C PHE A 468 1.54 -0.16 -3.36
N LEU A 469 1.35 -1.11 -2.45
CA LEU A 469 1.59 -2.53 -2.73
C LEU A 469 0.67 -3.06 -3.83
N GLY A 470 -0.63 -2.78 -3.74
CA GLY A 470 -1.60 -3.19 -4.76
C GLY A 470 -1.26 -2.63 -6.15
N LEU A 471 -0.73 -1.40 -6.19
CA LEU A 471 -0.27 -0.76 -7.42
C LEU A 471 0.99 -1.41 -8.00
N ILE A 472 2.02 -1.62 -7.18
CA ILE A 472 3.27 -2.28 -7.62
C ILE A 472 2.94 -3.68 -8.18
N MET A 473 2.07 -4.43 -7.51
CA MET A 473 1.61 -5.75 -7.99
C MET A 473 0.85 -5.65 -9.32
N SER A 474 -0.03 -4.66 -9.47
CA SER A 474 -0.74 -4.41 -10.74
C SER A 474 0.24 -4.08 -11.88
N VAL A 475 1.29 -3.31 -11.58
CA VAL A 475 2.34 -2.96 -12.53
C VAL A 475 3.16 -4.18 -12.93
N ILE A 476 3.53 -5.04 -11.98
CA ILE A 476 4.19 -6.33 -12.24
C ILE A 476 3.36 -7.18 -13.21
N LEU A 477 2.05 -7.33 -12.94
CA LEU A 477 1.14 -8.09 -13.79
C LEU A 477 1.07 -7.54 -15.22
N LEU A 478 0.98 -6.21 -15.37
CA LEU A 478 0.94 -5.56 -16.68
C LEU A 478 2.24 -5.76 -17.45
N ALA A 479 3.40 -5.55 -16.80
CA ALA A 479 4.68 -5.75 -17.44
C ALA A 479 4.94 -7.20 -17.83
N LEU A 480 4.52 -8.16 -17.01
CA LEU A 480 4.60 -9.57 -17.34
C LEU A 480 3.70 -9.93 -18.51
N ALA A 481 2.46 -9.42 -18.55
CA ALA A 481 1.60 -9.58 -19.72
C ALA A 481 2.26 -9.01 -20.98
N PHE A 482 2.88 -7.83 -20.89
CA PHE A 482 3.62 -7.21 -21.99
C PHE A 482 4.82 -8.06 -22.45
N LEU A 483 5.67 -8.51 -21.52
CA LEU A 483 6.81 -9.38 -21.82
C LEU A 483 6.38 -10.70 -22.47
N SER A 484 5.23 -11.22 -22.07
CA SER A 484 4.63 -12.43 -22.64
C SER A 484 4.15 -12.20 -24.07
N ILE A 485 3.48 -11.07 -24.34
CA ILE A 485 3.08 -10.68 -25.70
C ILE A 485 4.31 -10.61 -26.60
N VAL A 486 5.37 -9.94 -26.13
CA VAL A 486 6.63 -9.82 -26.89
C VAL A 486 7.26 -11.19 -27.14
N LEU A 487 7.30 -12.06 -26.13
CA LEU A 487 7.85 -13.41 -26.25
C LEU A 487 7.07 -14.26 -27.26
N ILE A 488 5.74 -14.34 -27.14
CA ILE A 488 4.91 -15.10 -28.06
C ILE A 488 5.00 -14.52 -29.48
N TYR A 489 5.03 -13.20 -29.61
CA TYR A 489 5.26 -12.52 -30.89
C TYR A 489 6.56 -12.99 -31.54
N THR A 490 7.67 -13.03 -30.78
CA THR A 490 8.96 -13.49 -31.30
C THR A 490 8.89 -14.96 -31.71
N LEU A 491 8.31 -15.84 -30.89
CA LEU A 491 8.17 -17.25 -31.20
C LEU A 491 7.34 -17.50 -32.47
N LEU A 492 6.18 -16.84 -32.60
CA LEU A 492 5.29 -17.01 -33.75
C LEU A 492 5.89 -16.45 -35.04
N THR A 493 6.52 -15.29 -34.98
CA THR A 493 7.18 -14.68 -36.16
C THR A 493 8.22 -15.64 -36.72
N VAL A 494 9.01 -16.27 -35.85
CA VAL A 494 10.05 -17.22 -36.23
C VAL A 494 9.47 -18.51 -36.81
N GLY A 495 8.41 -19.03 -36.17
CA GLY A 495 7.66 -20.17 -36.70
C GLY A 495 7.11 -19.91 -38.10
N ILE A 496 6.66 -18.68 -38.38
CA ILE A 496 6.12 -18.28 -39.69
C ILE A 496 7.25 -18.03 -40.70
N GLU A 497 8.31 -17.31 -40.33
CA GLU A 497 9.47 -17.02 -41.19
C GLU A 497 10.16 -18.30 -41.68
N THR A 498 10.24 -19.31 -40.81
CA THR A 498 10.78 -20.62 -41.17
C THR A 498 9.85 -21.46 -42.04
N LYS A 499 8.58 -21.05 -42.24
CA LYS A 499 7.55 -21.76 -43.03
C LYS A 499 6.99 -20.96 -44.19
N THR A 500 7.57 -19.82 -44.55
CA THR A 500 7.05 -18.98 -45.64
C THR A 500 6.91 -19.77 -46.95
N TYR A 501 7.83 -20.70 -47.22
CA TYR A 501 7.81 -21.54 -48.41
C TYR A 501 6.67 -22.57 -48.38
N GLU A 502 6.53 -23.32 -47.28
CA GLU A 502 5.43 -24.28 -47.09
C GLU A 502 4.07 -23.60 -47.15
N LEU A 503 3.93 -22.45 -46.47
CA LEU A 503 2.73 -21.61 -46.49
C LEU A 503 2.47 -21.04 -47.90
N GLY A 504 3.53 -20.77 -48.68
CA GLY A 504 3.46 -20.40 -50.09
C GLY A 504 2.93 -21.52 -50.97
N ILE A 505 3.38 -22.77 -50.76
CA ILE A 505 2.86 -23.96 -51.46
C ILE A 505 1.40 -24.21 -51.10
N GLN A 506 1.07 -24.12 -49.81
CA GLN A 506 -0.30 -24.25 -49.32
C GLN A 506 -1.26 -23.27 -49.99
N ARG A 507 -0.82 -22.02 -50.22
CA ARG A 507 -1.56 -21.03 -51.00
C ARG A 507 -1.71 -21.40 -52.48
N MET A 508 -0.73 -22.10 -53.07
CA MET A 508 -0.84 -22.62 -54.45
C MET A 508 -1.82 -23.79 -54.54
N VAL A 509 -1.90 -24.63 -53.51
CA VAL A 509 -2.81 -25.79 -53.44
C VAL A 509 -4.27 -25.39 -53.15
N GLY A 510 -4.52 -24.13 -52.79
CA GLY A 510 -5.88 -23.57 -52.67
C GLY A 510 -6.25 -23.04 -51.29
N LEU A 511 -5.31 -22.94 -50.33
CA LEU A 511 -5.59 -22.32 -49.03
C LEU A 511 -5.78 -20.80 -49.18
N THR A 512 -6.97 -20.33 -48.82
CA THR A 512 -7.31 -18.90 -48.81
C THR A 512 -6.55 -18.16 -47.70
N LYS A 513 -6.51 -16.82 -47.79
CA LYS A 513 -5.93 -15.96 -46.76
C LYS A 513 -6.58 -16.18 -45.38
N GLU A 514 -7.88 -16.43 -45.35
CA GLU A 514 -8.64 -16.73 -44.13
C GLU A 514 -8.21 -18.06 -43.50
N ASN A 515 -8.00 -19.10 -44.31
CA ASN A 515 -7.56 -20.40 -43.84
C ASN A 515 -6.14 -20.35 -43.25
N LEU A 516 -5.27 -19.48 -43.76
CA LEU A 516 -3.93 -19.25 -43.18
C LEU A 516 -4.00 -18.58 -41.81
N ILE A 517 -4.93 -17.63 -41.62
CA ILE A 517 -5.16 -16.99 -40.32
C ILE A 517 -5.57 -18.06 -39.30
N VAL A 518 -6.51 -18.92 -39.67
CA VAL A 518 -6.98 -20.02 -38.80
C VAL A 518 -5.87 -21.03 -38.51
N LEU A 519 -5.01 -21.35 -39.49
CA LEU A 519 -3.86 -22.24 -39.28
C LEU A 519 -2.84 -21.66 -38.27
N VAL A 520 -2.49 -20.38 -38.40
CA VAL A 520 -1.56 -19.72 -37.47
C VAL A 520 -2.16 -19.65 -36.06
N LEU A 521 -3.46 -19.35 -35.94
CA LEU A 521 -4.16 -19.36 -34.66
C LEU A 521 -4.23 -20.77 -34.06
N ALA A 522 -4.53 -21.80 -34.86
CA ALA A 522 -4.55 -23.20 -34.41
C ALA A 522 -3.18 -23.63 -33.86
N ASN A 523 -2.09 -23.24 -34.54
CA ASN A 523 -0.73 -23.45 -34.07
C ASN A 523 -0.46 -22.74 -32.73
N ALA A 524 -0.87 -21.48 -32.58
CA ALA A 524 -0.70 -20.73 -31.32
C ALA A 524 -1.50 -21.36 -30.16
N TYR A 525 -2.75 -21.77 -30.40
CA TYR A 525 -3.60 -22.36 -29.37
C TYR A 525 -3.22 -23.80 -29.00
N SER A 526 -2.51 -24.51 -29.88
CA SER A 526 -2.08 -25.88 -29.63
C SER A 526 -1.20 -26.04 -28.38
N PHE A 527 -0.30 -25.09 -28.10
CA PHE A 527 0.52 -25.08 -26.87
C PHE A 527 -0.10 -24.23 -25.75
N THR A 528 -0.95 -23.25 -26.09
CA THR A 528 -1.57 -22.34 -25.11
C THR A 528 -2.60 -23.05 -24.23
N ILE A 529 -3.50 -23.86 -24.81
CA ILE A 529 -4.59 -24.50 -24.05
C ILE A 529 -4.03 -25.48 -23.00
N PRO A 530 -3.09 -26.40 -23.34
CA PRO A 530 -2.48 -27.27 -22.35
C PRO A 530 -1.70 -26.49 -21.28
N ALA A 531 -0.97 -25.44 -21.68
CA ALA A 531 -0.21 -24.59 -20.76
C ALA A 531 -1.13 -23.84 -19.77
N TRP A 532 -2.30 -23.39 -20.22
CA TRP A 532 -3.30 -22.75 -19.38
C TRP A 532 -3.88 -23.70 -18.32
N ILE A 533 -4.27 -24.92 -18.72
CA ILE A 533 -4.83 -25.93 -17.80
C ILE A 533 -3.78 -26.33 -16.74
N ILE A 534 -2.57 -26.67 -17.18
CA ILE A 534 -1.48 -27.07 -16.28
C ILE A 534 -1.02 -25.89 -15.43
N GLY A 535 -1.01 -24.68 -15.97
CA GLY A 535 -0.65 -23.45 -15.27
C GLY A 535 -1.58 -23.14 -14.09
N ILE A 536 -2.89 -23.33 -14.25
CA ILE A 536 -3.84 -23.18 -13.13
C ILE A 536 -3.60 -24.24 -12.05
N GLY A 537 -3.43 -25.51 -12.44
CA GLY A 537 -3.15 -26.60 -11.49
C GLY A 537 -1.84 -26.41 -10.72
N ALA A 538 -0.77 -26.05 -11.44
CA ALA A 538 0.52 -25.72 -10.83
C ALA A 538 0.44 -24.46 -9.96
N GLY A 539 -0.36 -23.47 -10.36
CA GLY A 539 -0.67 -22.29 -9.57
C GLY A 539 -1.33 -22.62 -8.22
N GLN A 540 -2.25 -23.59 -8.19
CA GLN A 540 -2.86 -24.08 -6.95
C GLN A 540 -1.83 -24.72 -6.02
N GLY A 541 -0.94 -25.55 -6.57
CA GLY A 541 0.15 -26.15 -5.78
C GLY A 541 1.12 -25.10 -5.22
N ALA A 542 1.51 -24.13 -6.05
CA ALA A 542 2.39 -23.03 -5.64
C ALA A 542 1.74 -22.15 -4.55
N TYR A 543 0.45 -21.85 -4.68
CA TYR A 543 -0.30 -21.08 -3.69
C TYR A 543 -0.41 -21.83 -2.35
N VAL A 544 -0.61 -23.15 -2.35
CA VAL A 544 -0.57 -23.96 -1.13
C VAL A 544 0.83 -23.95 -0.48
N GLY A 545 1.90 -24.01 -1.28
CA GLY A 545 3.28 -23.89 -0.79
C GLY A 545 3.54 -22.53 -0.12
N VAL A 546 3.09 -21.44 -0.76
CA VAL A 546 3.14 -20.10 -0.18
C VAL A 546 2.33 -20.05 1.10
N ARG A 547 1.09 -20.56 1.12
CA ARG A 547 0.26 -20.64 2.32
C ARG A 547 0.96 -21.34 3.49
N LEU A 548 1.62 -22.48 3.27
CA LEU A 548 2.34 -23.19 4.34
C LEU A 548 3.47 -22.34 4.93
N LEU A 549 4.18 -21.59 4.07
CA LEU A 549 5.21 -20.64 4.50
C LEU A 549 4.59 -19.51 5.32
N PHE A 550 3.44 -18.98 4.90
CA PHE A 550 2.69 -17.94 5.60
C PHE A 550 2.18 -18.40 6.98
N VAL A 551 1.57 -19.58 7.07
CA VAL A 551 1.09 -20.14 8.35
C VAL A 551 2.27 -20.33 9.30
N LYS A 552 3.40 -20.88 8.84
CA LYS A 552 4.58 -21.11 9.67
C LYS A 552 5.23 -19.81 10.17
N MET A 553 5.23 -18.76 9.36
CA MET A 553 5.89 -17.49 9.71
C MET A 553 4.99 -16.56 10.54
N LEU A 554 3.67 -16.60 10.36
CA LEU A 554 2.76 -15.56 10.86
C LEU A 554 1.54 -16.08 11.61
N ASN A 555 1.33 -17.39 11.66
CA ASN A 555 0.13 -18.01 12.23
C ASN A 555 -1.18 -17.49 11.59
N VAL A 556 -1.13 -17.03 10.33
CA VAL A 556 -2.30 -16.54 9.58
C VAL A 556 -2.82 -17.65 8.66
N GLU A 557 -4.06 -18.08 8.90
CA GLU A 557 -4.74 -19.05 8.05
C GLU A 557 -5.28 -18.40 6.77
N LEU A 558 -4.59 -18.58 5.66
CA LEU A 558 -5.10 -18.21 4.33
C LEU A 558 -6.07 -19.30 3.81
N PRO A 559 -7.09 -18.94 3.01
CA PRO A 559 -7.97 -19.91 2.39
C PRO A 559 -7.17 -20.87 1.49
N LEU A 560 -7.52 -22.16 1.50
CA LEU A 560 -6.79 -23.19 0.74
C LEU A 560 -6.99 -23.04 -0.78
N ALA A 561 -8.16 -22.52 -1.19
CA ALA A 561 -8.53 -22.37 -2.59
C ALA A 561 -8.10 -21.02 -3.17
N ILE A 562 -7.63 -21.05 -4.41
CA ILE A 562 -7.42 -19.86 -5.24
C ILE A 562 -8.74 -19.10 -5.44
N THR A 563 -8.67 -17.77 -5.46
CA THR A 563 -9.85 -16.92 -5.69
C THR A 563 -10.39 -17.03 -7.11
N GLY A 564 -11.72 -17.02 -7.31
CA GLY A 564 -12.30 -17.10 -8.66
C GLY A 564 -11.86 -15.95 -9.59
N ALA A 565 -11.55 -14.78 -9.04
CA ALA A 565 -11.04 -13.63 -9.78
C ALA A 565 -9.65 -13.90 -10.40
N SER A 566 -8.74 -14.58 -9.70
CA SER A 566 -7.41 -14.89 -10.22
C SER A 566 -7.47 -15.90 -11.36
N ILE A 567 -8.40 -16.87 -11.29
CA ILE A 567 -8.67 -17.78 -12.42
C ILE A 567 -9.16 -16.97 -13.62
N GLY A 568 -10.10 -16.03 -13.43
CA GLY A 568 -10.64 -15.20 -14.52
C GLY A 568 -9.61 -14.31 -15.20
N TRP A 569 -8.70 -13.69 -14.45
CA TRP A 569 -7.61 -12.91 -15.05
C TRP A 569 -6.54 -13.79 -15.70
N ALA A 570 -6.24 -14.95 -15.12
CA ALA A 570 -5.29 -15.89 -15.69
C ALA A 570 -5.81 -16.54 -16.97
N THR A 571 -7.11 -16.79 -17.09
CA THR A 571 -7.74 -17.26 -18.34
C THR A 571 -7.68 -16.19 -19.42
N LEU A 572 -7.97 -14.93 -19.06
CA LEU A 572 -7.86 -13.79 -19.96
C LEU A 572 -6.42 -13.58 -20.44
N ALA A 573 -5.44 -13.67 -19.55
CA ALA A 573 -4.03 -13.60 -19.91
C ALA A 573 -3.62 -14.80 -20.78
N GLY A 574 -3.93 -16.03 -20.35
CA GLY A 574 -3.54 -17.25 -21.05
C GLY A 574 -4.12 -17.35 -22.46
N LEU A 575 -5.42 -17.11 -22.63
CA LEU A 575 -6.10 -17.24 -23.92
C LEU A 575 -6.10 -15.96 -24.76
N GLY A 576 -6.00 -14.79 -24.13
CA GLY A 576 -6.04 -13.49 -24.82
C GLY A 576 -4.68 -13.04 -25.36
N ILE A 577 -3.59 -13.25 -24.63
CA ILE A 577 -2.22 -12.86 -25.05
C ILE A 577 -1.85 -13.43 -26.42
N PRO A 578 -2.12 -14.71 -26.75
CA PRO A 578 -1.81 -15.27 -28.07
C PRO A 578 -2.56 -14.60 -29.22
N ILE A 579 -3.79 -14.14 -29.01
CA ILE A 579 -4.56 -13.41 -30.04
C ILE A 579 -3.84 -12.09 -30.35
N VAL A 580 -3.52 -11.32 -29.31
CA VAL A 580 -2.85 -10.03 -29.44
C VAL A 580 -1.46 -10.21 -30.06
N ALA A 581 -0.69 -11.21 -29.61
CA ALA A 581 0.65 -11.48 -30.09
C ALA A 581 0.68 -12.00 -31.54
N SER A 582 -0.34 -12.76 -31.96
CA SER A 582 -0.45 -13.29 -33.34
C SER A 582 -0.92 -12.25 -34.36
N PHE A 583 -1.46 -11.11 -33.91
CA PHE A 583 -1.96 -10.06 -34.80
C PHE A 583 -0.91 -9.56 -35.80
N PHE A 584 0.28 -9.15 -35.33
CA PHE A 584 1.34 -8.64 -36.21
C PHE A 584 1.90 -9.70 -37.17
N PRO A 585 2.25 -10.93 -36.72
CA PRO A 585 2.72 -11.98 -37.62
C PRO A 585 1.69 -12.38 -38.67
N ILE A 586 0.40 -12.41 -38.31
CA ILE A 586 -0.69 -12.72 -39.25
C ILE A 586 -0.75 -11.67 -40.37
N ILE A 587 -0.67 -10.38 -40.04
CA ILE A 587 -0.67 -9.30 -41.05
C ILE A 587 0.55 -9.44 -41.96
N ALA A 588 1.73 -9.72 -41.40
CA ALA A 588 2.95 -9.93 -42.17
C ALA A 588 2.79 -11.10 -43.17
N LEU A 589 2.18 -12.20 -42.74
CA LEU A 589 1.92 -13.37 -43.59
C LEU A 589 0.92 -13.08 -44.72
N VAL A 590 -0.19 -12.41 -44.40
CA VAL A 590 -1.27 -12.12 -45.36
C VAL A 590 -0.85 -11.09 -46.41
N THR A 591 0.02 -10.15 -46.02
CA THR A 591 0.53 -9.10 -46.92
C THR A 591 1.68 -9.58 -47.81
N GLN A 592 2.33 -10.70 -47.49
CA GLN A 592 3.42 -11.26 -48.29
C GLN A 592 2.91 -11.72 -49.68
N GLN A 593 3.61 -11.30 -50.74
CA GLN A 593 3.30 -11.72 -52.10
C GLN A 593 3.73 -13.18 -52.32
N LEU A 594 2.93 -13.93 -53.08
CA LEU A 594 3.18 -15.35 -53.35
C LEU A 594 4.55 -15.62 -54.02
N PRO A 595 5.01 -14.81 -55.00
CA PRO A 595 6.32 -15.00 -55.61
C PRO A 595 7.48 -14.81 -54.62
N ASP A 596 7.35 -13.87 -53.69
CA ASP A 596 8.37 -13.60 -52.67
C ASP A 596 8.48 -14.74 -51.65
N ALA A 597 7.37 -15.44 -51.37
CA ALA A 597 7.34 -16.56 -50.44
C ALA A 597 7.99 -17.83 -51.01
N ILE A 598 7.95 -18.03 -52.32
CA ILE A 598 8.42 -19.24 -53.02
C ILE A 598 9.88 -19.12 -53.49
N ASN A 599 10.44 -17.91 -53.53
CA ASN A 599 11.78 -17.69 -54.06
C ASN A 599 12.88 -18.20 -53.11
N THR A 600 13.41 -19.39 -53.40
CA THR A 600 14.50 -20.05 -52.64
C THR A 600 15.90 -19.56 -53.03
N THR A 601 16.04 -18.76 -54.09
CA THR A 601 17.34 -18.40 -54.69
C THR A 601 17.99 -17.14 -54.10
N ARG A 602 17.23 -16.32 -53.34
CA ARG A 602 17.80 -15.17 -52.61
C ARG A 602 18.28 -15.58 -51.23
N SER A 603 19.52 -15.20 -50.89
CA SER A 603 20.01 -15.28 -49.51
C SER A 603 19.12 -14.40 -48.61
N ARG A 604 18.53 -15.00 -47.57
CA ARG A 604 17.69 -14.28 -46.58
C ARG A 604 18.46 -13.16 -45.85
N ASN A 605 19.78 -13.31 -45.71
CA ASN A 605 20.69 -12.27 -45.23
C ASN A 605 21.26 -11.47 -46.41
N SER A 606 20.46 -10.57 -47.00
CA SER A 606 21.00 -9.60 -47.97
C SER A 606 21.68 -8.47 -47.20
N ALA A 607 23.02 -8.42 -47.23
CA ALA A 607 23.81 -7.33 -46.65
C ALA A 607 23.46 -5.95 -47.27
N ILE A 608 22.86 -5.93 -48.46
CA ILE A 608 22.45 -4.71 -49.18
C ILE A 608 21.01 -4.88 -49.66
N VAL A 609 20.07 -4.15 -49.05
CA VAL A 609 18.67 -4.07 -49.47
C VAL A 609 18.54 -2.91 -50.46
N TYR A 610 18.42 -3.20 -51.76
CA TYR A 610 18.05 -2.19 -52.74
C TYR A 610 16.56 -1.89 -52.62
N LYS A 611 16.20 -0.84 -51.85
CA LYS A 611 14.84 -0.29 -51.87
C LYS A 611 14.69 0.59 -53.10
N ILE A 612 14.12 0.04 -54.18
CA ILE A 612 13.71 0.83 -55.34
C ILE A 612 12.48 1.66 -54.93
N GLN A 613 12.71 2.90 -54.49
CA GLN A 613 11.64 3.86 -54.23
C GLN A 613 11.13 4.40 -55.57
N ARG A 614 10.00 3.87 -56.06
CA ARG A 614 9.26 4.53 -57.15
C ARG A 614 8.57 5.77 -56.58
N GLY A 615 8.99 6.94 -57.04
CA GLY A 615 8.34 8.22 -56.70
C GLY A 615 6.91 8.24 -57.24
N GLY A 616 5.93 8.12 -56.35
CA GLY A 616 4.52 8.03 -56.77
C GLY A 616 3.59 7.53 -55.67
N SER A 617 3.44 8.34 -54.61
CA SER A 617 2.32 8.44 -53.66
C SER A 617 2.87 8.88 -52.31
N SER A 618 2.32 9.97 -51.76
CA SER A 618 2.59 10.42 -50.40
C SER A 618 2.11 9.33 -49.42
N GLN A 619 2.97 8.34 -49.16
CA GLN A 619 2.73 7.35 -48.13
C GLN A 619 2.86 8.04 -46.78
N TRP A 620 1.74 8.20 -46.08
CA TRP A 620 1.76 8.58 -44.67
C TRP A 620 2.72 7.66 -43.92
N SER A 621 3.72 8.26 -43.28
CA SER A 621 4.72 7.50 -42.52
C SER A 621 4.02 6.82 -41.36
N ARG A 622 3.89 5.50 -41.43
CA ARG A 622 3.27 4.68 -40.38
C ARG A 622 3.95 4.89 -39.02
N THR A 623 5.24 5.20 -39.01
CA THR A 623 5.99 5.52 -37.79
C THR A 623 5.59 6.88 -37.21
N LEU A 624 5.43 7.91 -38.03
CA LEU A 624 4.94 9.22 -37.57
C LEU A 624 3.50 9.15 -37.07
N PHE A 625 2.64 8.39 -37.77
CA PHE A 625 1.26 8.17 -37.32
C PHE A 625 1.22 7.43 -35.97
N GLY A 626 2.01 6.37 -35.80
CA GLY A 626 2.11 5.63 -34.54
C GLY A 626 2.68 6.49 -33.39
N LEU A 627 3.71 7.29 -33.65
CA LEU A 627 4.26 8.24 -32.69
C LEU A 627 3.22 9.30 -32.29
N GLY A 628 2.45 9.79 -33.27
CA GLY A 628 1.35 10.73 -33.05
C GLY A 628 0.26 10.16 -32.15
N ILE A 629 -0.16 8.90 -32.36
CA ILE A 629 -1.12 8.21 -31.47
C ILE A 629 -0.56 8.09 -30.05
N LEU A 630 0.72 7.73 -29.92
CA LEU A 630 1.35 7.56 -28.61
C LEU A 630 1.43 8.89 -27.86
N PHE A 631 1.85 9.97 -28.51
CA PHE A 631 1.87 11.30 -27.89
C PHE A 631 0.47 11.84 -27.59
N PHE A 632 -0.51 11.57 -28.44
CA PHE A 632 -1.91 11.89 -28.16
C PHE A 632 -2.41 11.13 -26.92
N ALA A 633 -2.15 9.83 -26.82
CA ALA A 633 -2.56 9.03 -25.67
C ALA A 633 -1.89 9.50 -24.37
N PHE A 634 -0.59 9.79 -24.42
CA PHE A 634 0.16 10.32 -23.27
C PHE A 634 -0.32 11.73 -22.88
N GLY A 635 -0.56 12.58 -23.87
CA GLY A 635 -1.13 13.91 -23.69
C GLY A 635 -2.52 13.87 -23.08
N PHE A 636 -3.41 12.99 -23.56
CA PHE A 636 -4.75 12.79 -23.01
C PHE A 636 -4.69 12.28 -21.56
N LEU A 637 -3.80 11.33 -21.28
CA LEU A 637 -3.61 10.76 -19.95
C LEU A 637 -3.14 11.81 -18.92
N ILE A 638 -2.27 12.74 -19.32
CA ILE A 638 -1.79 13.82 -18.43
C ILE A 638 -2.76 15.01 -18.41
N TYR A 639 -3.38 15.37 -19.53
CA TYR A 639 -4.20 16.58 -19.61
C TYR A 639 -5.62 16.39 -19.08
N TYR A 640 -6.24 15.23 -19.29
CA TYR A 640 -7.63 14.98 -18.91
C TYR A 640 -7.74 14.11 -17.65
N LEU A 641 -7.07 12.95 -17.67
CA LEU A 641 -7.18 11.96 -16.59
C LEU A 641 -6.54 12.47 -15.30
N PHE A 642 -5.39 13.14 -15.35
CA PHE A 642 -4.69 13.60 -14.14
C PHE A 642 -5.43 14.71 -13.38
N PRO A 643 -5.95 15.79 -14.00
CA PRO A 643 -6.77 16.75 -13.29
C PRO A 643 -8.06 16.14 -12.75
N THR A 644 -8.72 15.25 -13.49
CA THR A 644 -9.90 14.53 -13.00
C THR A 644 -9.59 13.72 -11.74
N ALA A 645 -8.42 13.08 -11.71
CA ALA A 645 -7.93 12.34 -10.55
C ALA A 645 -7.74 13.24 -9.32
N LEU A 646 -7.17 14.44 -9.53
CA LEU A 646 -6.95 15.44 -8.48
C LEU A 646 -8.26 16.05 -7.96
N ILE A 647 -9.18 16.42 -8.85
CA ILE A 647 -10.48 17.01 -8.48
C ILE A 647 -11.30 16.01 -7.64
N GLN A 648 -11.28 14.73 -8.02
CA GLN A 648 -11.97 13.69 -7.27
C GLN A 648 -11.20 13.21 -6.03
N MET A 649 -9.96 13.69 -5.80
CA MET A 649 -9.03 13.20 -4.78
C MET A 649 -8.89 11.65 -4.79
N ASN A 650 -8.97 11.05 -5.99
CA ASN A 650 -8.90 9.61 -6.15
C ASN A 650 -7.43 9.18 -6.26
N LEU A 651 -6.82 8.94 -5.10
CA LEU A 651 -5.42 8.52 -4.97
C LEU A 651 -5.09 7.31 -5.87
N SER A 652 -5.98 6.32 -5.96
CA SER A 652 -5.77 5.15 -6.82
C SER A 652 -5.62 5.53 -8.28
N LEU A 653 -6.45 6.45 -8.78
CA LEU A 653 -6.41 6.91 -10.17
C LEU A 653 -5.15 7.76 -10.43
N ILE A 654 -4.79 8.64 -9.49
CA ILE A 654 -3.54 9.42 -9.55
C ILE A 654 -2.34 8.48 -9.69
N PHE A 655 -2.28 7.43 -8.87
CA PHE A 655 -1.20 6.47 -8.93
C PHE A 655 -1.22 5.62 -10.21
N TYR A 656 -2.38 5.19 -10.72
CA TYR A 656 -2.44 4.47 -12.00
C TYR A 656 -1.91 5.31 -13.16
N ILE A 657 -2.25 6.60 -13.20
CA ILE A 657 -1.69 7.54 -14.18
C ILE A 657 -0.17 7.65 -14.01
N PHE A 658 0.29 7.87 -12.78
CA PHE A 658 1.72 7.97 -12.47
C PHE A 658 2.49 6.74 -12.94
N PHE A 659 2.01 5.54 -12.64
CA PHE A 659 2.64 4.29 -13.08
C PHE A 659 2.52 4.06 -14.59
N GLY A 660 1.41 4.45 -15.23
CA GLY A 660 1.28 4.41 -16.69
C GLY A 660 2.32 5.30 -17.38
N VAL A 661 2.50 6.53 -16.88
CA VAL A 661 3.56 7.45 -17.29
C VAL A 661 4.95 6.83 -17.08
N LEU A 662 5.16 6.20 -15.92
CA LEU A 662 6.42 5.57 -15.55
C LEU A 662 6.78 4.37 -16.44
N ILE A 663 5.83 3.52 -16.79
CA ILE A 663 6.03 2.42 -17.74
C ILE A 663 6.39 2.97 -19.11
N GLY A 664 5.70 4.02 -19.56
CA GLY A 664 6.03 4.73 -20.80
C GLY A 664 7.44 5.31 -20.78
N LEU A 665 7.85 5.90 -19.65
CA LEU A 665 9.18 6.43 -19.43
C LEU A 665 10.24 5.32 -19.48
N LEU A 666 10.01 4.20 -18.79
CA LEU A 666 10.92 3.05 -18.75
C LEU A 666 11.07 2.43 -20.14
N ALA A 667 9.97 2.18 -20.85
CA ALA A 667 10.00 1.70 -22.24
C ALA A 667 10.71 2.69 -23.17
N GLY A 668 10.46 3.99 -23.03
CA GLY A 668 11.10 5.05 -23.80
C GLY A 668 12.61 5.11 -23.59
N PHE A 669 13.08 5.06 -22.34
CA PHE A 669 14.51 5.04 -22.01
C PHE A 669 15.19 3.76 -22.49
N VAL A 670 14.54 2.60 -22.42
CA VAL A 670 15.10 1.36 -22.99
C VAL A 670 15.25 1.52 -24.51
N ILE A 671 14.24 2.00 -25.22
CA ILE A 671 14.31 2.23 -26.68
C ILE A 671 15.43 3.23 -27.02
N LEU A 672 15.64 4.26 -26.20
CA LEU A 672 16.74 5.20 -26.34
C LEU A 672 18.10 4.52 -26.11
N ALA A 673 18.23 3.72 -25.05
CA ALA A 673 19.44 2.98 -24.70
C ALA A 673 19.85 1.99 -25.81
N MET A 674 18.87 1.42 -26.53
CA MET A 674 19.12 0.51 -27.66
C MET A 674 19.91 1.16 -28.81
N ASN A 675 20.04 2.48 -28.89
CA ASN A 675 20.94 3.13 -29.85
C ASN A 675 22.42 2.87 -29.55
N PHE A 676 22.75 2.62 -28.28
CA PHE A 676 24.10 2.36 -27.80
C PHE A 676 24.42 0.86 -27.71
N GLU A 677 23.49 -0.01 -28.07
CA GLU A 677 23.64 -1.48 -28.00
C GLU A 677 24.95 -1.97 -28.63
N ARG A 678 25.28 -1.50 -29.85
CA ARG A 678 26.51 -1.92 -30.56
C ARG A 678 27.78 -1.50 -29.82
N VAL A 679 27.77 -0.27 -29.28
CA VAL A 679 28.91 0.25 -28.52
C VAL A 679 29.10 -0.60 -27.28
N MET A 680 28.02 -0.88 -26.55
CA MET A 680 28.04 -1.74 -25.37
C MET A 680 28.51 -3.16 -25.69
N GLN A 681 27.98 -3.82 -26.73
CA GLN A 681 28.43 -5.15 -27.16
C GLN A 681 29.94 -5.16 -27.48
N THR A 682 30.40 -4.14 -28.20
CA THR A 682 31.82 -4.01 -28.55
C THR A 682 32.67 -3.82 -27.30
N CYS A 683 32.32 -2.87 -26.42
CA CYS A 683 33.02 -2.64 -25.15
C CYS A 683 33.06 -3.89 -24.28
N VAL A 684 31.92 -4.57 -24.09
CA VAL A 684 31.83 -5.81 -23.29
C VAL A 684 32.69 -6.91 -23.90
N SER A 685 32.67 -7.08 -25.22
CA SER A 685 33.51 -8.11 -25.87
C SER A 685 35.00 -7.85 -25.65
N TYR A 686 35.49 -6.61 -25.82
CA TYR A 686 36.90 -6.29 -25.59
C TYR A 686 37.30 -6.33 -24.10
N LEU A 687 36.42 -5.93 -23.19
CA LEU A 687 36.70 -5.91 -21.75
C LEU A 687 36.68 -7.31 -21.12
N LEU A 688 35.71 -8.15 -21.49
CA LEU A 688 35.50 -9.45 -20.87
C LEU A 688 36.09 -10.62 -21.67
N LEU A 689 36.38 -10.48 -22.96
CA LEU A 689 36.86 -11.59 -23.81
C LEU A 689 38.25 -11.35 -24.40
N PHE A 690 39.09 -10.55 -23.72
CA PHE A 690 40.46 -10.29 -24.17
C PHE A 690 41.35 -11.55 -24.16
N TRP A 691 41.01 -12.56 -23.35
CA TRP A 691 41.76 -13.83 -23.25
C TRP A 691 41.40 -14.83 -24.35
N GLU A 692 40.36 -14.56 -25.14
CA GLU A 692 39.86 -15.51 -26.14
C GLU A 692 40.75 -15.59 -27.38
N SER A 693 40.67 -16.74 -28.07
CA SER A 693 41.44 -16.92 -29.30
C SER A 693 40.96 -15.96 -30.40
N LYS A 694 41.90 -15.42 -31.19
CA LYS A 694 41.60 -14.47 -32.28
C LYS A 694 40.53 -15.01 -33.26
N ALA A 695 40.52 -16.31 -33.51
CA ALA A 695 39.55 -16.96 -34.39
C ALA A 695 38.12 -16.92 -33.82
N VAL A 696 37.95 -17.35 -32.56
CA VAL A 696 36.64 -17.33 -31.88
C VAL A 696 36.14 -15.90 -31.70
N PHE A 697 37.01 -14.98 -31.29
CA PHE A 697 36.66 -13.58 -31.07
C PHE A 697 36.22 -12.87 -32.37
N SER A 698 37.00 -13.01 -33.45
CA SER A 698 36.67 -12.41 -34.76
C SER A 698 35.36 -12.96 -35.33
N PHE A 699 35.12 -14.26 -35.17
CA PHE A 699 33.91 -14.89 -35.67
C PHE A 699 32.67 -14.50 -34.85
N MET A 700 32.78 -14.49 -33.51
CA MET A 700 31.70 -14.00 -32.63
C MET A 700 31.31 -12.54 -32.97
N GLN A 701 32.28 -11.65 -33.18
CA GLN A 701 32.00 -10.25 -33.52
C GLN A 701 31.29 -10.12 -34.89
N LYS A 702 31.67 -10.95 -35.87
CA LYS A 702 30.96 -11.02 -37.16
C LYS A 702 29.55 -11.56 -36.99
N SER A 703 29.33 -12.61 -36.19
CA SER A 703 28.01 -13.18 -35.90
C SER A 703 27.07 -12.14 -35.28
N LEU A 704 27.55 -11.43 -34.25
CA LEU A 704 26.80 -10.34 -33.60
C LEU A 704 26.36 -9.26 -34.60
N SER A 705 27.22 -8.95 -35.59
CA SER A 705 26.91 -7.96 -36.63
C SER A 705 25.95 -8.48 -37.70
N ALA A 706 26.06 -9.76 -38.08
CA ALA A 706 25.25 -10.39 -39.10
C ALA A 706 23.79 -10.52 -38.64
N HIS A 707 23.57 -10.91 -37.39
CA HIS A 707 22.25 -11.15 -36.81
C HIS A 707 21.67 -9.94 -36.07
N ARG A 708 22.15 -8.72 -36.36
CA ARG A 708 21.82 -7.47 -35.64
C ARG A 708 20.33 -7.23 -35.46
N GLY A 709 19.53 -7.36 -36.53
CA GLY A 709 18.10 -7.05 -36.48
C GLY A 709 17.33 -7.92 -35.48
N ARG A 710 17.84 -9.13 -35.24
CA ARG A 710 17.25 -10.12 -34.35
C ARG A 710 17.82 -10.00 -32.94
N ASN A 711 19.14 -9.88 -32.83
CA ASN A 711 19.84 -9.63 -31.57
C ASN A 711 19.31 -8.36 -30.88
N ARG A 712 18.94 -7.33 -31.65
CA ARG A 712 18.27 -6.12 -31.15
C ARG A 712 16.90 -6.40 -30.52
N LYS A 713 16.09 -7.32 -31.05
CA LYS A 713 14.79 -7.70 -30.47
C LYS A 713 15.00 -8.41 -29.13
N THR A 714 15.97 -9.33 -29.08
CA THR A 714 16.30 -10.10 -27.88
C THR A 714 16.91 -9.22 -26.79
N SER A 715 17.85 -8.34 -27.16
CA SER A 715 18.44 -7.35 -26.25
C SER A 715 17.40 -6.36 -25.74
N LEU A 716 16.43 -5.92 -26.56
CA LEU A 716 15.34 -5.05 -26.11
C LEU A 716 14.48 -5.74 -25.06
N MET A 717 14.08 -6.99 -25.30
CA MET A 717 13.29 -7.76 -24.34
C MET A 717 14.05 -7.95 -23.02
N TYR A 718 15.33 -8.34 -23.07
CA TYR A 718 16.17 -8.49 -21.88
C TYR A 718 16.37 -7.19 -21.12
N ALA A 719 16.74 -6.11 -21.82
CA ALA A 719 16.99 -4.81 -21.20
C ALA A 719 15.72 -4.26 -20.54
N LEU A 720 14.55 -4.43 -21.18
CA LEU A 720 13.28 -4.00 -20.63
C LEU A 720 12.89 -4.80 -19.39
N SER A 721 13.01 -6.12 -19.43
CA SER A 721 12.75 -6.98 -18.26
C SER A 721 13.66 -6.62 -17.09
N LEU A 722 14.96 -6.46 -17.32
CA LEU A 722 15.92 -6.14 -16.26
C LEU A 722 15.74 -4.73 -15.72
N ALA A 723 15.50 -3.74 -16.59
CA ALA A 723 15.17 -2.38 -16.15
C ALA A 723 13.95 -2.38 -15.23
N PHE A 724 12.93 -3.16 -15.60
CA PHE A 724 11.70 -3.26 -14.84
C PHE A 724 11.88 -3.96 -13.48
N VAL A 725 12.60 -5.09 -13.45
CA VAL A 725 12.94 -5.82 -12.21
C VAL A 725 13.71 -4.91 -11.26
N ILE A 726 14.78 -4.29 -11.75
CA ILE A 726 15.65 -3.42 -10.94
C ILE A 726 14.87 -2.22 -10.42
N PHE A 727 14.05 -1.60 -11.28
CA PHE A 727 13.20 -0.48 -10.88
C PHE A 727 12.24 -0.88 -9.75
N ILE A 728 11.51 -1.99 -9.87
CA ILE A 728 10.57 -2.44 -8.83
C ILE A 728 11.28 -2.72 -7.53
N THR A 729 12.38 -3.45 -7.58
CA THR A 729 13.14 -3.82 -6.37
C THR A 729 13.57 -2.57 -5.62
N VAL A 730 14.16 -1.60 -6.31
CA VAL A 730 14.60 -0.34 -5.68
C VAL A 730 13.40 0.48 -5.21
N ALA A 731 12.32 0.55 -5.99
CA ALA A 731 11.09 1.24 -5.60
C ALA A 731 10.50 0.69 -4.30
N VAL A 732 10.46 -0.64 -4.15
CA VAL A 732 10.00 -1.31 -2.93
C VAL A 732 10.92 -1.02 -1.76
N GLN A 733 12.24 -1.11 -1.95
CA GLN A 733 13.22 -0.81 -0.89
C GLN A 733 13.12 0.64 -0.43
N ILE A 734 13.00 1.60 -1.36
CA ILE A 734 12.77 3.01 -1.02
C ILE A 734 11.51 3.15 -0.17
N GLN A 735 10.43 2.43 -0.50
CA GLN A 735 9.19 2.52 0.26
C GLN A 735 9.33 1.95 1.68
N LEU A 736 9.97 0.78 1.84
CA LEU A 736 10.21 0.18 3.16
C LEU A 736 11.10 1.07 4.03
N ILE A 737 12.19 1.58 3.46
CA ILE A 737 13.10 2.53 4.14
C ILE A 737 12.35 3.81 4.49
N SER A 738 11.49 4.33 3.60
CA SER A 738 10.70 5.52 3.89
C SER A 738 9.76 5.34 5.07
N PHE A 739 9.12 4.17 5.20
CA PHE A 739 8.25 3.88 6.34
C PHE A 739 9.05 3.71 7.63
N GLU A 740 10.15 2.97 7.59
CA GLU A 740 11.01 2.78 8.75
C GLU A 740 11.59 4.12 9.23
N TYR A 741 12.08 4.96 8.32
CA TYR A 741 12.60 6.29 8.65
C TYR A 741 11.51 7.21 9.18
N ALA A 742 10.30 7.17 8.62
CA ALA A 742 9.18 7.95 9.14
C ALA A 742 8.80 7.52 10.57
N SER A 743 8.78 6.21 10.84
CA SER A 743 8.52 5.67 12.18
C SER A 743 9.63 6.08 13.18
N ARG A 744 10.90 5.90 12.81
CA ARG A 744 12.06 6.32 13.61
C ARG A 744 12.08 7.83 13.86
N GLN A 745 11.76 8.64 12.86
CA GLN A 745 11.66 10.10 13.03
C GLN A 745 10.52 10.49 13.96
N SER A 746 9.37 9.79 13.87
CA SER A 746 8.19 10.10 14.68
C SER A 746 8.40 9.80 16.18
N LEU A 747 9.14 8.72 16.50
CA LEU A 747 9.52 8.39 17.89
C LEU A 747 10.71 9.20 18.38
N GLY A 748 11.71 9.44 17.52
CA GLY A 748 12.88 10.28 17.79
C GLY A 748 13.91 9.73 18.77
N CYS A 749 13.62 8.66 19.51
CA CYS A 749 14.53 7.98 20.44
C CYS A 749 14.30 6.46 20.49
N GLU A 750 15.19 5.73 21.16
CA GLU A 750 15.14 4.27 21.27
C GLU A 750 14.06 3.78 22.25
N VAL A 751 13.90 4.48 23.37
CA VAL A 751 12.87 4.20 24.39
C VAL A 751 12.07 5.47 24.66
N TYR A 752 10.76 5.40 24.44
CA TYR A 752 9.81 6.48 24.70
C TYR A 752 8.84 6.03 25.80
N VAL A 753 8.75 6.80 26.87
CA VAL A 753 7.86 6.51 28.01
C VAL A 753 6.81 7.61 28.08
N ASP A 754 5.55 7.28 27.82
CA ASP A 754 4.42 8.18 28.08
C ASP A 754 4.01 8.03 29.54
N THR A 755 3.97 9.14 30.28
CA THR A 755 3.71 9.16 31.71
C THR A 755 2.31 9.61 32.07
N ASN A 756 1.47 9.95 31.07
CA ASN A 756 0.10 10.45 31.26
C ASN A 756 0.00 11.66 32.22
N GLY A 757 1.10 12.42 32.39
CA GLY A 757 1.16 13.59 33.28
C GLY A 757 1.71 13.28 34.66
N LEU A 758 3.03 13.10 34.73
CA LEU A 758 3.78 12.94 35.98
C LEU A 758 4.13 14.31 36.58
N ASP A 759 3.89 14.48 37.88
CA ASP A 759 4.24 15.71 38.58
C ASP A 759 5.77 15.81 38.74
N PHE A 760 6.31 17.03 38.83
CA PHE A 760 7.77 17.21 38.85
C PHE A 760 8.45 16.59 40.08
N GLU A 761 7.76 16.54 41.22
CA GLU A 761 8.26 15.90 42.44
C GLU A 761 8.48 14.40 42.23
N ASP A 762 7.51 13.71 41.63
CA ASP A 762 7.61 12.29 41.29
C ASP A 762 8.63 12.05 40.17
N PHE A 763 8.70 12.96 39.20
CA PHE A 763 9.69 12.89 38.12
C PHE A 763 11.12 12.92 38.66
N TRP A 764 11.42 13.69 39.71
CA TRP A 764 12.76 13.70 40.29
C TRP A 764 13.18 12.36 40.89
N VAL A 765 12.25 11.61 41.48
CA VAL A 765 12.50 10.25 41.97
C VAL A 765 12.85 9.32 40.80
N VAL A 766 12.09 9.41 39.70
CA VAL A 766 12.37 8.63 38.48
C VAL A 766 13.68 9.07 37.84
N GLN A 767 14.01 10.35 37.90
CA GLN A 767 15.24 10.91 37.36
C GLN A 767 16.47 10.39 38.12
N ASP A 768 16.41 10.35 39.45
CA ASP A 768 17.49 9.82 40.30
C ASP A 768 17.77 8.35 39.96
N LEU A 769 16.70 7.57 39.80
CA LEU A 769 16.79 6.19 39.33
C LEU A 769 17.42 6.07 37.93
N ILE A 770 17.07 6.95 36.99
CA ILE A 770 17.69 6.92 35.66
C ILE A 770 19.20 7.16 35.76
N GLU A 771 19.64 8.08 36.62
CA GLU A 771 21.06 8.42 36.77
C GLU A 771 21.82 7.30 37.47
N ASP A 772 21.25 6.66 38.50
CA ASP A 772 21.84 5.53 39.21
C ASP A 772 22.10 4.33 38.30
N VAL A 773 21.21 4.06 37.34
CA VAL A 773 21.28 2.86 36.49
C VAL A 773 21.73 3.15 35.05
N LYS A 774 22.16 4.38 34.80
CA LYS A 774 22.64 4.87 33.51
C LYS A 774 23.78 4.03 32.93
N ASP A 775 24.80 3.77 33.74
CA ASP A 775 26.01 3.04 33.32
C ASP A 775 25.75 1.53 33.14
N VAL A 776 24.87 0.96 33.97
CA VAL A 776 24.54 -0.49 33.94
C VAL A 776 23.73 -0.84 32.69
N TYR A 777 22.71 -0.03 32.37
CA TYR A 777 21.84 -0.28 31.22
C TYR A 777 22.30 0.41 29.93
N GLY A 778 23.36 1.22 29.97
CA GLY A 778 23.94 1.85 28.79
C GLY A 778 23.10 3.01 28.24
N VAL A 779 22.46 3.79 29.12
CA VAL A 779 21.75 5.03 28.77
C VAL A 779 22.79 6.11 28.53
N THR A 780 22.80 6.71 27.33
CA THR A 780 23.74 7.81 27.04
C THR A 780 23.22 9.15 27.51
N SER A 781 21.90 9.37 27.38
CA SER A 781 21.26 10.66 27.63
C SER A 781 19.75 10.50 27.70
N TYR A 782 19.07 11.32 28.51
CA TYR A 782 17.61 11.32 28.64
C TYR A 782 17.07 12.76 28.67
N THR A 783 15.82 12.93 28.25
CA THR A 783 15.09 14.22 28.29
C THR A 783 13.61 13.98 28.59
N TYR A 784 12.87 15.04 28.88
CA TYR A 784 11.43 14.97 29.15
C TYR A 784 10.64 15.96 28.28
N GLU A 785 9.40 15.64 27.94
CA GLU A 785 8.48 16.61 27.34
C GLU A 785 7.65 17.28 28.42
N TYR A 786 7.71 18.60 28.45
CA TYR A 786 6.92 19.42 29.36
C TYR A 786 5.52 19.62 28.80
N ASN A 787 4.50 19.40 29.63
CA ASN A 787 3.12 19.67 29.31
C ASN A 787 2.49 20.60 30.35
N SER A 788 1.61 21.48 29.87
CA SER A 788 0.85 22.39 30.72
C SER A 788 -0.41 22.85 30.00
N PRO A 789 -1.47 23.23 30.71
CA PRO A 789 -2.68 23.80 30.11
C PRO A 789 -2.40 25.07 29.26
N ALA A 790 -1.29 25.76 29.50
CA ALA A 790 -0.87 26.91 28.70
C ALA A 790 -0.51 26.52 27.25
N LEU A 791 -0.04 25.28 27.00
CA LEU A 791 0.21 24.77 25.65
C LEU A 791 -1.07 24.61 24.84
N TRP A 792 -2.21 24.33 25.49
CA TRP A 792 -3.50 24.25 24.78
C TRP A 792 -3.87 25.61 24.17
N THR A 793 -3.60 26.73 24.88
CA THR A 793 -3.80 28.09 24.34
C THR A 793 -2.84 28.44 23.19
N LEU A 794 -1.77 27.68 23.01
CA LEU A 794 -0.74 27.86 22.00
C LEU A 794 -0.89 26.94 20.78
N SER A 795 -1.78 25.93 20.88
CA SER A 795 -1.98 24.91 19.87
C SER A 795 -2.52 25.43 18.53
N SER A 796 -3.12 26.62 18.49
CA SER A 796 -3.67 27.27 17.28
C SER A 796 -3.19 28.71 17.14
N SER A 797 -1.87 28.91 17.16
CA SER A 797 -1.28 30.25 17.09
C SER A 797 -1.10 30.74 15.64
N MET A 798 -1.27 32.05 15.43
CA MET A 798 -0.99 32.70 14.14
C MET A 798 0.30 33.51 14.23
N LEU A 799 1.19 33.32 13.26
CA LEU A 799 2.38 34.12 13.07
C LEU A 799 2.13 35.16 11.98
N TYR A 800 2.55 36.40 12.21
CA TYR A 800 2.49 37.49 11.24
C TYR A 800 3.88 38.08 11.02
N SER A 801 4.11 38.61 9.81
CA SER A 801 5.20 39.57 9.61
C SER A 801 4.91 40.85 10.40
N LEU A 802 5.94 41.64 10.73
CA LEU A 802 5.78 42.85 11.56
C LEU A 802 4.74 43.84 10.98
N GLY A 803 4.65 43.93 9.65
CA GLY A 803 3.65 44.73 8.94
C GLY A 803 2.30 44.02 8.69
N ARG A 804 2.13 42.78 9.18
CA ARG A 804 0.93 41.92 9.03
C ARG A 804 0.50 41.61 7.58
N PHE A 805 1.34 41.92 6.60
CA PHE A 805 1.09 41.61 5.18
C PHE A 805 1.14 40.11 4.86
N ARG A 806 1.80 39.33 5.72
CA ARG A 806 1.95 37.88 5.55
C ARG A 806 1.65 37.20 6.87
N SER A 807 0.94 36.09 6.80
CA SER A 807 0.59 35.27 7.97
C SER A 807 0.88 33.80 7.71
N SER A 808 1.14 33.05 8.78
CA SER A 808 1.35 31.62 8.77
C SER A 808 0.76 31.03 10.05
N THR A 809 -0.03 29.97 9.95
CA THR A 809 -0.42 29.19 11.13
C THR A 809 0.81 28.46 11.67
N ALA A 810 0.97 28.41 12.99
CA ALA A 810 2.04 27.62 13.61
C ALA A 810 1.66 27.00 14.95
N TYR A 811 2.12 25.77 15.16
CA TYR A 811 2.09 25.12 16.46
C TYR A 811 3.27 25.60 17.30
N VAL A 812 3.00 26.14 18.48
CA VAL A 812 4.06 26.54 19.42
C VAL A 812 4.29 25.41 20.41
N ASN A 813 5.49 24.82 20.38
CA ASN A 813 5.87 23.74 21.28
C ASN A 813 7.04 24.17 22.15
N SER A 814 7.01 23.82 23.45
CA SER A 814 8.15 24.01 24.33
C SER A 814 9.12 22.83 24.24
N LEU A 815 10.43 23.11 24.26
CA LEU A 815 11.47 22.07 24.31
C LEU A 815 12.31 22.19 25.58
N PRO A 816 12.69 21.08 26.24
CA PRO A 816 13.65 21.03 27.34
C PRO A 816 15.09 21.33 26.86
N PRO A 817 16.03 21.72 27.73
CA PRO A 817 17.35 22.24 27.34
C PRO A 817 18.29 21.25 26.64
N ASN A 818 18.10 19.94 26.77
CA ASN A 818 18.93 18.91 26.15
C ASN A 818 18.18 18.09 25.08
N TYR A 819 17.06 18.60 24.55
CA TYR A 819 16.16 17.85 23.68
C TYR A 819 16.85 17.22 22.46
N PHE A 820 17.58 18.02 21.67
CA PHE A 820 18.24 17.54 20.44
C PHE A 820 19.53 16.74 20.68
N ASP A 821 20.04 16.73 21.91
CA ASP A 821 21.16 15.86 22.28
C ASP A 821 20.67 14.41 22.48
N VAL A 822 19.43 14.27 22.96
CA VAL A 822 18.76 12.97 23.21
C VAL A 822 17.99 12.49 21.99
N ALA A 823 17.30 13.39 21.28
CA ALA A 823 16.59 13.05 20.06
C ALA A 823 17.58 12.72 18.92
N ASP A 824 17.19 11.89 17.95
CA ASP A 824 18.08 11.43 16.87
C ASP A 824 18.42 12.55 15.89
N SER A 825 19.67 12.99 15.99
CA SER A 825 20.26 14.08 15.22
C SER A 825 20.39 13.75 13.73
N ARG A 826 20.27 12.47 13.32
CA ARG A 826 20.19 12.09 11.90
C ARG A 826 18.96 12.67 11.20
N TYR A 827 17.92 13.02 11.96
CA TYR A 827 16.68 13.60 11.43
C TYR A 827 16.57 15.11 11.66
N LEU A 828 17.62 15.75 12.16
CA LEU A 828 17.67 17.19 12.40
C LEU A 828 18.42 17.88 11.24
N TYR A 829 17.70 18.61 10.40
CA TYR A 829 18.29 19.42 9.33
C TYR A 829 18.03 20.90 9.56
N VAL A 830 19.12 21.63 9.79
CA VAL A 830 19.11 23.07 10.06
C VAL A 830 19.45 23.83 8.78
N ASP A 831 18.58 24.75 8.35
CA ASP A 831 18.73 25.54 7.11
C ASP A 831 19.56 26.81 7.37
N LYS A 832 19.09 27.66 8.29
CA LYS A 832 19.77 28.90 8.66
C LYS A 832 19.82 29.07 10.17
N VAL A 833 20.86 29.75 10.62
CA VAL A 833 21.26 29.81 12.02
C VAL A 833 21.77 31.21 12.35
N GLN A 834 21.34 31.76 13.49
CA GLN A 834 21.86 33.01 14.04
C GLN A 834 23.27 32.81 14.62
N SER A 835 24.09 33.87 14.67
CA SER A 835 25.44 33.85 15.25
C SER A 835 25.51 33.23 16.66
N ASP A 836 24.46 33.38 17.46
CA ASP A 836 24.39 32.91 18.84
C ASP A 836 24.40 31.38 18.93
N VAL A 837 23.73 30.70 18.00
CA VAL A 837 23.70 29.22 17.95
C VAL A 837 25.06 28.66 17.52
N GLY A 838 25.81 29.37 16.67
CA GLY A 838 27.18 28.96 16.33
C GLY A 838 28.13 28.95 17.54
N ARG A 839 27.81 29.69 18.61
CA ARG A 839 28.62 29.77 19.85
C ARG A 839 28.18 28.79 20.92
N TYR A 840 26.87 28.63 21.14
CA TYR A 840 26.32 27.87 22.26
C TYR A 840 25.66 26.54 21.82
N GLY A 841 25.47 26.30 20.54
CA GLY A 841 24.63 25.21 20.04
C GLY A 841 23.14 25.54 20.08
N LEU A 842 22.34 24.73 19.39
CA LEU A 842 20.94 25.05 19.07
C LEU A 842 20.06 25.22 20.31
N MET A 843 20.18 24.30 21.27
CA MET A 843 19.36 24.31 22.48
C MET A 843 19.82 25.33 23.52
N GLN A 844 21.13 25.45 23.77
CA GLN A 844 21.63 26.43 24.73
C GLN A 844 21.35 27.87 24.28
N ALA A 845 21.40 28.14 22.97
CA ALA A 845 20.98 29.43 22.42
C ALA A 845 19.48 29.72 22.63
N LEU A 846 18.63 28.69 22.69
CA LEU A 846 17.20 28.81 23.00
C LEU A 846 16.93 29.09 24.48
N TYR A 847 17.88 28.75 25.36
CA TYR A 847 17.81 28.95 26.82
C TYR A 847 18.69 30.10 27.35
N SER A 848 19.30 30.88 26.45
CA SER A 848 20.08 32.07 26.80
C SER A 848 19.20 33.16 27.48
N PRO A 849 19.73 34.02 28.35
CA PRO A 849 18.95 35.12 28.95
C PRO A 849 18.24 36.01 27.91
N ASP A 850 18.84 36.21 26.75
CA ASP A 850 18.29 37.02 25.65
C ASP A 850 17.24 36.27 24.79
N SER A 851 17.01 34.97 25.05
CA SER A 851 16.19 34.11 24.19
C SER A 851 14.74 33.92 24.65
N MET A 852 14.28 34.64 25.68
CA MET A 852 12.89 34.54 26.17
C MET A 852 11.84 34.90 25.10
N TYR A 853 12.19 35.78 24.15
CA TYR A 853 11.38 36.12 22.97
C TYR A 853 11.94 35.51 21.69
N LYS A 854 12.81 34.51 21.79
CA LYS A 854 13.35 33.82 20.63
C LYS A 854 12.76 32.41 20.52
N GLY A 855 12.74 31.86 19.30
CA GLY A 855 12.27 30.50 19.03
C GLY A 855 12.92 29.89 17.80
N ILE A 856 12.84 28.59 17.63
CA ILE A 856 13.29 27.91 16.42
C ILE A 856 12.07 27.72 15.51
N MET A 857 12.18 28.08 14.25
CA MET A 857 11.04 28.14 13.33
C MET A 857 11.20 27.12 12.20
N SER A 858 10.09 26.64 11.61
CA SER A 858 10.20 25.90 10.35
C SER A 858 10.65 26.82 9.21
N SER A 859 11.52 26.35 8.33
CA SER A 859 12.04 27.15 7.22
C SER A 859 10.95 27.50 6.19
N GLY A 860 9.92 26.65 6.04
CA GLY A 860 8.73 26.93 5.24
C GLY A 860 7.94 28.12 5.77
N ALA A 861 7.73 28.19 7.08
CA ALA A 861 7.05 29.32 7.70
C ALA A 861 7.93 30.59 7.69
N ALA A 862 9.25 30.46 7.85
CA ALA A 862 10.16 31.60 7.72
C ALA A 862 10.10 32.22 6.31
N LYS A 863 10.04 31.39 5.27
CA LYS A 863 9.85 31.82 3.88
C LYS A 863 8.49 32.47 3.65
N SER A 864 7.40 31.90 4.19
CA SER A 864 6.06 32.48 4.03
C SER A 864 5.98 33.86 4.68
N LEU A 865 6.58 34.05 5.85
CA LEU A 865 6.64 35.35 6.53
C LEU A 865 7.65 36.33 5.91
N GLY A 866 8.54 35.87 5.02
CA GLY A 866 9.60 36.68 4.41
C GLY A 866 10.77 36.96 5.36
N VAL A 867 10.93 36.15 6.41
CA VAL A 867 12.00 36.29 7.39
C VAL A 867 13.19 35.43 6.96
N GLY A 868 14.04 36.04 6.13
CA GLY A 868 15.13 35.34 5.43
C GLY A 868 16.27 34.86 6.33
N ASP A 869 16.70 35.61 7.34
CA ASP A 869 18.04 35.40 7.96
C ASP A 869 18.02 35.10 9.46
N ALA A 870 17.03 34.36 9.97
CA ALA A 870 16.94 34.01 11.41
C ALA A 870 17.16 35.24 12.35
N ASN A 871 16.80 36.43 11.87
CA ASN A 871 17.02 37.72 12.54
C ASN A 871 15.80 38.64 12.43
N GLY A 872 14.84 38.32 11.55
CA GLY A 872 13.64 39.13 11.37
C GLY A 872 12.67 38.94 12.53
N VAL A 873 12.00 40.03 12.92
CA VAL A 873 10.99 40.00 13.97
C VAL A 873 9.67 39.52 13.39
N ILE A 874 9.03 38.58 14.08
CA ILE A 874 7.68 38.10 13.79
C ILE A 874 6.75 38.44 14.94
N LEU A 875 5.46 38.49 14.65
CA LEU A 875 4.41 38.73 15.63
C LEU A 875 3.64 37.41 15.84
N LEU A 876 3.63 36.91 17.06
CA LEU A 876 2.85 35.77 17.50
C LEU A 876 1.52 36.28 18.08
N GLU A 877 0.41 35.85 17.50
CA GLU A 877 -0.94 36.07 18.00
C GLU A 877 -1.48 34.77 18.62
N THR A 878 -1.84 34.84 19.89
CA THR A 878 -2.41 33.74 20.67
C THR A 878 -3.84 34.08 21.07
N VAL A 879 -4.78 33.19 20.83
CA VAL A 879 -6.19 33.41 21.20
C VAL A 879 -6.49 32.65 22.48
N ARG A 880 -7.07 33.34 23.46
CA ARG A 880 -7.52 32.74 24.73
C ARG A 880 -9.01 32.93 24.90
N THR A 881 -9.71 31.91 25.38
CA THR A 881 -11.09 32.03 25.87
C THR A 881 -11.04 32.63 27.28
N ALA A 882 -11.61 33.83 27.44
CA ALA A 882 -11.57 34.55 28.72
C ALA A 882 -12.71 34.14 29.66
N ASN A 883 -13.87 33.76 29.11
CA ASN A 883 -14.99 33.18 29.85
C ASN A 883 -15.61 32.04 29.04
N GLU A 884 -15.60 30.82 29.57
CA GLU A 884 -16.21 29.64 28.91
C GLU A 884 -17.73 29.77 28.78
N THR A 885 -18.38 30.54 29.66
CA THR A 885 -19.85 30.75 29.68
C THR A 885 -20.35 31.81 28.70
N LEU A 886 -19.51 32.80 28.34
CA LEU A 886 -19.86 33.90 27.43
C LEU A 886 -19.17 33.81 26.06
N GLY A 887 -18.26 32.85 25.88
CA GLY A 887 -17.52 32.64 24.62
C GLY A 887 -16.60 33.80 24.21
N THR A 888 -16.30 34.74 25.12
CA THR A 888 -15.46 35.91 24.80
C THR A 888 -14.01 35.48 24.62
N THR A 889 -13.42 35.81 23.47
CA THR A 889 -12.01 35.52 23.15
C THR A 889 -11.15 36.77 23.26
N VAL A 890 -10.00 36.64 23.91
CA VAL A 890 -8.99 37.69 24.05
C VAL A 890 -7.74 37.27 23.29
N ALA A 891 -7.35 38.08 22.30
CA ALA A 891 -6.13 37.86 21.54
C ALA A 891 -4.93 38.54 22.22
N GLY A 892 -3.94 37.76 22.64
CA GLY A 892 -2.64 38.22 23.08
C GLY A 892 -1.67 38.31 21.90
N ARG A 893 -0.84 39.35 21.85
CA ARG A 893 0.17 39.54 20.80
C ARG A 893 1.54 39.73 21.41
N THR A 894 2.53 38.96 20.93
CA THR A 894 3.92 39.08 21.37
C THR A 894 4.85 39.09 20.17
N THR A 895 5.96 39.84 20.25
CA THR A 895 6.99 39.80 19.20
C THR A 895 7.98 38.71 19.52
N THR A 896 8.30 37.87 18.54
CA THR A 896 9.32 36.83 18.67
C THR A 896 10.36 36.93 17.55
N ARG A 897 11.55 36.38 17.78
CA ARG A 897 12.64 36.33 16.79
C ARG A 897 13.06 34.87 16.56
N PRO A 898 13.15 34.38 15.31
CA PRO A 898 13.70 33.06 15.06
C PRO A 898 15.19 33.04 15.40
N VAL A 899 15.68 32.03 16.12
CA VAL A 899 17.12 31.79 16.36
C VAL A 899 17.72 30.93 15.25
N ALA A 900 16.93 30.00 14.75
CA ALA A 900 17.29 29.09 13.69
C ALA A 900 16.04 28.70 12.91
N THR A 901 16.24 28.28 11.66
CA THR A 901 15.21 27.68 10.82
C THR A 901 15.52 26.23 10.53
N LEU A 902 14.54 25.35 10.73
CA LEU A 902 14.67 23.91 10.51
C LEU A 902 13.89 23.47 9.28
N ASP A 903 14.52 22.63 8.47
CA ASP A 903 13.85 21.91 7.38
C ASP A 903 13.10 20.69 7.95
N THR A 904 13.73 19.95 8.87
CA THR A 904 13.16 18.78 9.55
C THR A 904 13.71 18.64 10.97
N ALA A 905 12.94 17.97 11.84
CA ALA A 905 13.32 17.66 13.22
C ALA A 905 12.78 16.28 13.63
N PRO A 906 13.41 15.60 14.61
CA PRO A 906 12.87 14.40 15.25
C PRO A 906 11.68 14.75 16.15
N VAL A 907 10.64 13.91 16.15
CA VAL A 907 9.35 14.02 16.90
C VAL A 907 8.51 15.27 16.56
N LYS A 908 9.12 16.45 16.49
CA LYS A 908 8.46 17.72 16.19
C LYS A 908 8.34 17.94 14.69
N THR A 909 7.13 18.25 14.24
CA THR A 909 6.83 18.48 12.83
C THR A 909 7.44 19.78 12.33
N MET A 910 8.47 19.69 11.50
CA MET A 910 9.12 20.80 10.80
C MET A 910 9.08 20.57 9.30
N SER A 911 9.01 21.65 8.52
CA SER A 911 8.95 21.54 7.06
C SER A 911 9.63 22.70 6.35
N LYS A 912 10.24 22.35 5.22
CA LYS A 912 10.81 23.30 4.24
C LYS A 912 9.76 24.06 3.42
N TYR A 913 8.55 23.54 3.33
CA TYR A 913 7.55 24.01 2.38
C TYR A 913 6.53 24.93 3.05
N SER A 914 6.29 26.09 2.42
CA SER A 914 5.43 27.17 2.95
C SER A 914 3.94 26.82 3.04
N ALA A 915 3.49 25.75 2.39
CA ALA A 915 2.11 25.29 2.40
C ALA A 915 1.76 24.41 3.62
N SER A 916 2.77 23.99 4.38
CA SER A 916 2.55 23.23 5.62
C SER A 916 2.35 24.17 6.80
N THR A 917 1.55 23.75 7.79
CA THR A 917 1.47 24.41 9.10
C THR A 917 2.88 24.56 9.66
N GLY A 918 3.27 25.80 9.98
CA GLY A 918 4.56 26.07 10.60
C GLY A 918 4.66 25.47 11.99
N ALA A 919 5.88 25.39 12.52
CA ALA A 919 6.10 25.14 13.94
C ALA A 919 7.06 26.19 14.48
N LEU A 920 6.80 26.64 15.70
CA LEU A 920 7.66 27.53 16.46
C LEU A 920 8.03 26.82 17.77
N LEU A 921 9.28 26.41 17.89
CA LEU A 921 9.80 25.81 19.11
C LEU A 921 10.33 26.90 20.03
N VAL A 922 9.93 26.88 21.28
CA VAL A 922 10.35 27.85 22.28
C VAL A 922 10.95 27.13 23.49
N SER A 923 11.72 27.85 24.30
CA SER A 923 12.11 27.32 25.62
C SER A 923 10.89 27.30 26.55
N ILE A 924 10.92 26.45 27.58
CA ILE A 924 9.86 26.39 28.59
C ILE A 924 9.64 27.77 29.24
N PRO A 925 10.67 28.52 29.68
CA PRO A 925 10.49 29.88 30.19
C PRO A 925 9.96 30.87 29.15
N GLY A 926 10.42 30.76 27.88
CA GLY A 926 9.93 31.59 26.78
C GLY A 926 8.44 31.40 26.51
N MET A 927 7.95 30.17 26.64
CA MET A 927 6.52 29.84 26.52
C MET A 927 5.65 30.57 27.55
N PHE A 928 6.04 30.55 28.84
CA PHE A 928 5.32 31.27 29.89
C PHE A 928 5.30 32.78 29.65
N ARG A 929 6.42 33.33 29.13
CA ARG A 929 6.52 34.75 28.82
C ARG A 929 5.66 35.14 27.62
N GLN A 930 5.63 34.33 26.57
CA GLN A 930 4.81 34.57 25.36
C GLN A 930 3.31 34.45 25.62
N THR A 931 2.94 33.54 26.52
CA THR A 931 1.54 33.33 26.88
C THR A 931 1.03 34.38 27.88
N ASN A 932 1.89 35.20 28.49
CA ASN A 932 1.50 36.13 29.55
C ASN A 932 0.61 35.43 30.61
N SER A 933 1.00 34.21 30.98
CA SER A 933 0.32 33.43 32.01
C SER A 933 0.58 34.06 33.38
N THR A 934 -0.43 34.07 34.26
CA THR A 934 -0.32 34.52 35.66
C THR A 934 0.41 33.52 36.56
N ARG A 935 0.66 32.30 36.05
CA ARG A 935 1.36 31.22 36.75
C ARG A 935 2.82 31.61 36.99
N ARG A 936 3.29 31.46 38.24
CA ARG A 936 4.59 31.98 38.70
C ARG A 936 5.72 30.96 38.56
N SER A 937 5.41 29.69 38.30
CA SER A 937 6.39 28.60 38.33
C SER A 937 6.25 27.58 37.19
N VAL A 938 7.40 27.06 36.74
CA VAL A 938 7.50 25.94 35.78
C VAL A 938 6.98 24.63 36.40
N PHE A 939 6.99 24.53 37.73
CA PHE A 939 6.52 23.35 38.47
C PHE A 939 4.99 23.17 38.47
N GLU A 940 4.23 24.15 37.95
CA GLU A 940 2.78 24.04 37.81
C GLU A 940 2.34 23.27 36.54
N GLY A 941 3.30 22.71 35.79
CA GLY A 941 3.05 21.76 34.71
C GLY A 941 3.48 20.35 35.09
N ASN A 942 3.31 19.42 34.16
CA ASN A 942 3.67 18.03 34.33
C ASN A 942 4.63 17.57 33.23
N VAL A 943 5.32 16.47 33.50
CA VAL A 943 6.05 15.73 32.49
C VAL A 943 5.03 14.90 31.72
N ALA A 944 4.94 15.09 30.40
CA ALA A 944 4.10 14.27 29.55
C ALA A 944 4.81 12.95 29.21
N SER A 945 6.06 13.03 28.76
CA SER A 945 6.82 11.85 28.36
C SER A 945 8.31 11.97 28.68
N ILE A 946 8.98 10.83 28.76
CA ILE A 946 10.42 10.70 28.99
C ILE A 946 11.02 10.00 27.77
N LEU A 947 12.05 10.60 27.19
CA LEU A 947 12.79 10.07 26.05
C LEU A 947 14.16 9.65 26.52
N LEU A 948 14.56 8.41 26.19
CA LEU A 948 15.87 7.87 26.54
C LEU A 948 16.63 7.42 25.30
N ARG A 949 17.92 7.76 25.26
CA ARG A 949 18.86 7.23 24.29
C ARG A 949 19.70 6.12 24.89
N MET A 950 19.74 4.99 24.22
CA MET A 950 20.41 3.77 24.66
C MET A 950 21.18 3.12 23.52
N LYS A 951 22.32 2.47 23.81
CA LYS A 951 23.14 1.79 22.80
C LYS A 951 22.71 0.35 22.53
N ASP A 952 22.22 -0.36 23.57
CA ASP A 952 22.00 -1.81 23.54
C ASP A 952 20.51 -2.17 23.35
N PRO A 953 20.08 -2.70 22.18
CA PRO A 953 18.68 -3.03 21.92
C PRO A 953 18.07 -4.10 22.83
N SER A 954 18.88 -5.03 23.34
CA SER A 954 18.43 -6.09 24.23
C SER A 954 17.95 -5.57 25.59
N LYS A 955 18.37 -4.36 25.99
CA LYS A 955 18.07 -3.76 27.29
C LYS A 955 16.88 -2.79 27.25
N TYR A 956 16.35 -2.45 26.08
CA TYR A 956 15.25 -1.47 25.95
C TYR A 956 14.00 -1.88 26.73
N GLY A 957 13.61 -3.16 26.64
CA GLY A 957 12.45 -3.69 27.37
C GLY A 957 12.65 -3.62 28.88
N VAL A 958 13.81 -4.08 29.38
CA VAL A 958 14.13 -4.10 30.81
C VAL A 958 14.13 -2.68 31.40
N MET A 959 14.72 -1.72 30.68
CA MET A 959 14.73 -0.32 31.13
C MET A 959 13.31 0.28 31.14
N GLY A 960 12.52 -0.02 30.11
CA GLY A 960 11.11 0.36 30.07
C GLY A 960 10.31 -0.20 31.24
N ASP A 961 10.52 -1.47 31.58
CA ASP A 961 9.86 -2.14 32.70
C ASP A 961 10.25 -1.50 34.04
N LEU A 962 11.53 -1.20 34.23
CA LEU A 962 12.05 -0.53 35.42
C LEU A 962 11.44 0.87 35.61
N LEU A 963 11.36 1.67 34.53
CA LEU A 963 10.76 3.01 34.58
C LEU A 963 9.26 2.97 34.84
N VAL A 964 8.53 2.04 34.23
CA VAL A 964 7.11 1.86 34.53
C VAL A 964 6.91 1.43 35.98
N GLY A 965 7.77 0.56 36.51
CA GLY A 965 7.75 0.19 37.92
C GLY A 965 7.91 1.40 38.84
N ALA A 966 8.90 2.24 38.57
CA ALA A 966 9.15 3.46 39.34
C ALA A 966 7.97 4.45 39.28
N ILE A 967 7.42 4.69 38.08
CA ILE A 967 6.27 5.59 37.90
C ILE A 967 5.01 5.00 38.56
N SER A 968 4.84 3.68 38.51
CA SER A 968 3.72 3.00 39.16
C SER A 968 3.80 3.04 40.68
N ALA A 969 5.01 3.09 41.25
CA ALA A 969 5.19 3.30 42.69
C ALA A 969 4.74 4.70 43.14
N ALA A 970 4.76 5.69 42.24
CA ALA A 970 4.16 7.01 42.45
C ALA A 970 2.63 7.05 42.23
N GLY A 971 2.00 5.91 41.94
CA GLY A 971 0.55 5.81 41.73
C GLY A 971 0.07 6.36 40.37
N LYS A 972 0.97 6.56 39.41
CA LYS A 972 0.65 7.03 38.05
C LYS A 972 0.78 5.88 37.05
N THR A 973 0.09 6.00 35.92
CA THR A 973 0.22 5.03 34.82
C THR A 973 1.21 5.51 33.79
N ALA A 974 2.09 4.61 33.33
CA ALA A 974 2.98 4.88 32.23
C ALA A 974 2.88 3.77 31.18
N SER A 975 3.09 4.15 29.92
CA SER A 975 3.22 3.22 28.80
C SER A 975 4.59 3.39 28.16
N VAL A 976 5.19 2.29 27.72
CA VAL A 976 6.50 2.32 27.07
C VAL A 976 6.34 1.88 25.64
N THR A 977 6.88 2.66 24.73
CA THR A 977 7.04 2.30 23.33
C THR A 977 8.52 2.21 23.03
N THR A 978 8.98 1.01 22.67
CA THR A 978 10.36 0.83 22.19
C THR A 978 10.44 0.96 20.68
N ILE A 979 11.57 1.44 20.17
CA ILE A 979 11.77 1.52 18.71
C ILE A 979 11.73 0.14 18.05
N THR A 980 12.16 -0.90 18.78
CA THR A 980 12.11 -2.29 18.31
C THR A 980 10.67 -2.75 18.11
N GLU A 981 9.76 -2.46 19.03
CA GLU A 981 8.35 -2.82 18.88
C GLU A 981 7.70 -2.05 17.72
N ALA A 982 7.95 -0.74 17.64
CA ALA A 982 7.38 0.10 16.58
C ALA A 982 7.86 -0.28 15.17
N THR A 983 9.08 -0.84 15.04
CA THR A 983 9.65 -1.24 13.75
C THR A 983 9.49 -2.72 13.44
N ASN A 984 9.36 -3.63 14.42
CA ASN A 984 9.26 -5.07 14.21
C ASN A 984 8.00 -5.47 13.43
N ASP A 985 6.85 -4.87 13.75
CA ASP A 985 5.59 -5.12 13.04
C ASP A 985 5.67 -4.72 11.56
N MET A 986 6.45 -3.67 11.27
CA MET A 986 6.68 -3.18 9.91
C MET A 986 7.77 -3.99 9.20
N ALA A 987 8.81 -4.43 9.91
CA ALA A 987 9.90 -5.24 9.39
C ALA A 987 9.40 -6.64 8.99
N THR A 988 8.51 -7.24 9.79
CA THR A 988 7.86 -8.51 9.45
C THR A 988 7.00 -8.35 8.19
N ALA A 989 6.15 -7.33 8.10
CA ALA A 989 5.41 -7.02 6.88
C ALA A 989 6.35 -6.80 5.68
N GLY A 990 7.42 -6.02 5.85
CA GLY A 990 8.41 -5.75 4.80
C GLY A 990 9.13 -6.99 4.30
N ASN A 991 9.51 -7.91 5.18
CA ASN A 991 10.17 -9.16 4.82
C ASN A 991 9.26 -10.07 3.98
N LEU A 992 7.96 -10.12 4.30
CA LEU A 992 6.97 -10.85 3.51
C LEU A 992 6.83 -10.25 2.11
N LEU A 993 6.75 -8.93 2.04
CA LEU A 993 6.68 -8.22 0.77
C LEU A 993 7.93 -8.49 -0.07
N ASN A 994 9.11 -8.45 0.52
CA ASN A 994 10.36 -8.76 -0.16
C ASN A 994 10.38 -10.18 -0.73
N LEU A 995 9.87 -11.18 0.02
CA LEU A 995 9.74 -12.55 -0.47
C LEU A 995 8.87 -12.63 -1.73
N PHE A 996 7.73 -11.93 -1.76
CA PHE A 996 6.88 -11.90 -2.94
C PHE A 996 7.58 -11.31 -4.17
N PHE A 997 8.33 -10.22 -3.99
CA PHE A 997 9.07 -9.59 -5.09
C PHE A 997 10.21 -10.46 -5.59
N ILE A 998 10.94 -11.15 -4.70
CA ILE A 998 11.97 -12.12 -5.09
C ILE A 998 11.37 -13.24 -5.95
N VAL A 999 10.20 -13.78 -5.57
CA VAL A 999 9.52 -14.79 -6.38
C VAL A 999 9.12 -14.24 -7.76
N ALA A 1000 8.56 -13.03 -7.82
CA ALA A 1000 8.22 -12.39 -9.10
C ALA A 1000 9.46 -12.14 -9.98
N GLU A 1001 10.58 -11.71 -9.38
CA GLU A 1001 11.86 -11.48 -10.05
C GLU A 1001 12.41 -12.76 -10.68
N ILE A 1002 12.46 -13.86 -9.92
CA ILE A 1002 12.92 -15.16 -10.42
C ILE A 1002 12.08 -15.59 -11.62
N MET A 1003 10.76 -15.38 -11.58
CA MET A 1003 9.87 -15.72 -12.70
C MET A 1003 10.10 -14.84 -13.95
N ILE A 1004 10.32 -13.54 -13.79
CA ILE A 1004 10.68 -12.65 -14.92
C ILE A 1004 11.99 -13.12 -15.56
N LEU A 1005 12.98 -13.51 -14.76
CA LEU A 1005 14.25 -14.03 -15.26
C LEU A 1005 14.08 -15.35 -16.02
N VAL A 1006 13.19 -16.24 -15.56
CA VAL A 1006 12.84 -17.47 -16.28
C VAL A 1006 12.20 -17.17 -17.64
N ILE A 1007 11.31 -16.17 -17.73
CA ILE A 1007 10.73 -15.72 -19.02
C ILE A 1007 11.83 -15.20 -19.95
N CYS A 1008 12.79 -14.44 -19.42
CA CYS A 1008 13.93 -13.96 -20.19
C CYS A 1008 14.80 -15.12 -20.69
N PHE A 1009 15.03 -16.14 -19.86
CA PHE A 1009 15.76 -17.34 -20.28
C PHE A 1009 15.11 -18.01 -21.49
N PHE A 1010 13.79 -18.23 -21.48
CA PHE A 1010 13.08 -18.82 -22.61
C PHE A 1010 13.14 -17.95 -23.87
N SER A 1011 13.12 -16.63 -23.71
CA SER A 1011 13.34 -15.69 -24.82
C SER A 1011 14.71 -15.83 -25.46
N LEU A 1012 15.76 -15.85 -24.62
CA LEU A 1012 17.15 -16.03 -25.08
C LEU A 1012 17.30 -17.35 -25.84
N MET A 1013 16.75 -18.43 -25.26
CA MET A 1013 16.78 -19.78 -25.82
C MET A 1013 16.11 -19.83 -27.20
N SER A 1014 14.94 -19.20 -27.35
CA SER A 1014 14.27 -19.09 -28.65
C SER A 1014 15.12 -18.35 -29.68
N SER A 1015 15.73 -17.22 -29.28
CA SER A 1015 16.61 -16.44 -30.14
C SER A 1015 17.84 -17.24 -30.58
N MET A 1016 18.55 -17.83 -29.62
CA MET A 1016 19.78 -18.59 -29.87
C MET A 1016 19.54 -19.81 -30.73
N THR A 1017 18.48 -20.57 -30.44
CA THR A 1017 18.11 -21.74 -31.25
C THR A 1017 17.97 -21.37 -32.72
N THR A 1018 17.38 -20.22 -33.01
CA THR A 1018 17.22 -19.82 -34.40
C THR A 1018 18.48 -19.25 -35.02
N ASN A 1019 19.26 -18.44 -34.29
CA ASN A 1019 20.56 -17.94 -34.78
C ASN A 1019 21.48 -19.10 -35.18
N VAL A 1020 21.51 -20.18 -34.38
CA VAL A 1020 22.29 -21.40 -34.65
C VAL A 1020 21.73 -22.18 -35.85
N LEU A 1021 20.40 -22.32 -35.95
CA LEU A 1021 19.77 -23.02 -37.08
C LEU A 1021 19.95 -22.29 -38.42
N ASP A 1022 19.80 -20.96 -38.44
CA ASP A 1022 20.01 -20.15 -39.63
C ASP A 1022 21.48 -20.16 -40.08
N SER A 1023 22.41 -20.23 -39.12
CA SER A 1023 23.86 -20.30 -39.37
C SER A 1023 24.38 -21.75 -39.54
N SER A 1024 23.50 -22.75 -39.58
CA SER A 1024 23.88 -24.18 -39.63
C SER A 1024 24.82 -24.52 -40.79
N LYS A 1025 24.60 -23.94 -41.98
CA LYS A 1025 25.49 -24.11 -43.14
C LYS A 1025 26.85 -23.48 -42.92
N GLU A 1026 26.90 -22.29 -42.31
CA GLU A 1026 28.15 -21.61 -41.99
C GLU A 1026 28.97 -22.42 -40.98
N ILE A 1027 28.31 -22.96 -39.95
CA ILE A 1027 28.90 -23.88 -38.97
C ILE A 1027 29.46 -25.12 -39.67
N GLY A 1028 28.69 -25.72 -40.59
CA GLY A 1028 29.13 -26.89 -41.37
C GLY A 1028 30.39 -26.61 -42.19
N VAL A 1029 30.47 -25.45 -42.84
CA VAL A 1029 31.66 -25.01 -43.60
C VAL A 1029 32.86 -24.78 -42.68
N LEU A 1030 32.65 -24.18 -41.50
CA LEU A 1030 33.72 -23.95 -40.52
C LEU A 1030 34.29 -25.26 -39.97
N LEU A 1031 33.44 -26.25 -39.71
CA LEU A 1031 33.86 -27.60 -39.31
C LEU A 1031 34.69 -28.25 -40.42
N CYS A 1032 34.29 -28.10 -41.69
CA CYS A 1032 35.08 -28.58 -42.84
C CYS A 1032 36.43 -27.84 -42.98
N MET A 1033 36.51 -26.58 -42.58
CA MET A 1033 37.74 -25.78 -42.58
C MET A 1033 38.65 -26.06 -41.36
N GLY A 1034 38.26 -26.97 -40.46
CA GLY A 1034 39.09 -27.41 -39.33
C GLY A 1034 38.79 -26.71 -38.00
N MET A 1035 37.70 -25.97 -37.86
CA MET A 1035 37.25 -25.45 -36.56
C MET A 1035 36.78 -26.62 -35.69
N SER A 1036 37.22 -26.70 -34.43
CA SER A 1036 36.81 -27.79 -33.53
C SER A 1036 35.38 -27.60 -33.03
N HIS A 1037 34.70 -28.71 -32.68
CA HIS A 1037 33.36 -28.65 -32.07
C HIS A 1037 33.34 -27.74 -30.83
N PHE A 1038 34.39 -27.77 -30.00
CA PHE A 1038 34.50 -26.93 -28.81
C PHE A 1038 34.68 -25.44 -29.14
N GLN A 1039 35.39 -25.11 -30.22
CA GLN A 1039 35.50 -23.72 -30.69
C GLN A 1039 34.14 -23.17 -31.16
N VAL A 1040 33.33 -24.00 -31.85
CA VAL A 1040 31.96 -23.63 -32.25
C VAL A 1040 31.08 -23.38 -31.02
N TYR A 1041 31.13 -24.24 -30.00
CA TYR A 1041 30.41 -24.01 -28.74
C TYR A 1041 30.77 -22.65 -28.12
N ARG A 1042 32.07 -22.34 -28.01
CA ARG A 1042 32.53 -21.08 -27.41
C ARG A 1042 32.05 -19.85 -28.16
N VAL A 1043 32.02 -19.87 -29.49
CA VAL A 1043 31.52 -18.75 -30.30
C VAL A 1043 30.10 -18.36 -29.86
N TYR A 1044 29.17 -19.31 -29.87
CA TYR A 1044 27.76 -19.01 -29.61
C TYR A 1044 27.46 -18.80 -28.13
N VAL A 1045 28.21 -19.45 -27.23
CA VAL A 1045 28.16 -19.16 -25.78
C VAL A 1045 28.58 -17.71 -25.52
N TRP A 1046 29.68 -17.26 -26.13
CA TRP A 1046 30.15 -15.88 -25.98
C TRP A 1046 29.26 -14.86 -26.68
N GLU A 1047 28.65 -15.21 -27.82
CA GLU A 1047 27.60 -14.39 -28.44
C GLU A 1047 26.44 -14.16 -27.47
N ALA A 1048 25.90 -15.24 -26.89
CA ALA A 1048 24.82 -15.17 -25.91
C ALA A 1048 25.22 -14.37 -24.66
N PHE A 1049 26.44 -14.61 -24.15
CA PHE A 1049 26.95 -13.91 -22.97
C PHE A 1049 27.08 -12.40 -23.22
N VAL A 1050 27.70 -11.98 -24.33
CA VAL A 1050 27.86 -10.55 -24.67
C VAL A 1050 26.49 -9.89 -24.84
N LEU A 1051 25.52 -10.58 -25.45
CA LEU A 1051 24.15 -10.07 -25.59
C LEU A 1051 23.46 -9.88 -24.23
N VAL A 1052 23.52 -10.87 -23.34
CA VAL A 1052 22.88 -10.78 -22.01
C VAL A 1052 23.55 -9.71 -21.14
N VAL A 1053 24.88 -9.65 -21.11
CA VAL A 1053 25.62 -8.67 -20.30
C VAL A 1053 25.40 -7.26 -20.82
N SER A 1054 25.47 -7.02 -22.13
CA SER A 1054 25.22 -5.69 -22.70
C SER A 1054 23.78 -5.23 -22.45
N ALA A 1055 22.79 -6.10 -22.65
CA ALA A 1055 21.39 -5.82 -22.34
C ALA A 1055 21.18 -5.58 -20.84
N GLY A 1056 21.88 -6.34 -19.97
CA GLY A 1056 21.82 -6.18 -18.53
C GLY A 1056 22.41 -4.86 -18.03
N ILE A 1057 23.53 -4.41 -18.58
CA ILE A 1057 24.11 -3.09 -18.25
C ILE A 1057 23.15 -1.97 -18.67
N MET A 1058 22.58 -2.05 -19.87
CA MET A 1058 21.59 -1.05 -20.33
C MET A 1058 20.33 -1.06 -19.46
N GLY A 1059 19.82 -2.25 -19.13
CA GLY A 1059 18.66 -2.42 -18.25
C GLY A 1059 18.92 -1.87 -16.84
N LEU A 1060 20.09 -2.17 -16.26
CA LEU A 1060 20.52 -1.65 -14.97
C LEU A 1060 20.59 -0.13 -14.95
N LEU A 1061 21.24 0.48 -15.96
CA LEU A 1061 21.33 1.93 -16.06
C LEU A 1061 19.95 2.59 -16.14
N VAL A 1062 19.06 2.06 -17.00
CA VAL A 1062 17.70 2.61 -17.14
C VAL A 1062 16.90 2.42 -15.86
N GLY A 1063 16.92 1.22 -15.26
CA GLY A 1063 16.22 0.93 -14.01
C GLY A 1063 16.67 1.81 -12.85
N LEU A 1064 17.99 2.03 -12.71
CA LEU A 1064 18.56 2.89 -11.68
C LEU A 1064 18.22 4.37 -11.90
N VAL A 1065 18.29 4.87 -13.13
CA VAL A 1065 17.92 6.27 -13.44
C VAL A 1065 16.45 6.52 -13.09
N VAL A 1066 15.56 5.62 -13.52
CA VAL A 1066 14.13 5.76 -13.22
C VAL A 1066 13.88 5.64 -11.70
N ALA A 1067 14.52 4.69 -11.02
CA ALA A 1067 14.39 4.55 -9.57
C ALA A 1067 14.92 5.76 -8.80
N TYR A 1068 16.02 6.37 -9.25
CA TYR A 1068 16.56 7.60 -8.68
C TYR A 1068 15.59 8.77 -8.85
N THR A 1069 14.95 8.91 -10.02
CA THR A 1069 13.92 9.94 -10.21
C THR A 1069 12.70 9.74 -9.29
N MET A 1070 12.30 8.49 -9.04
CA MET A 1070 11.25 8.17 -8.07
C MET A 1070 11.68 8.51 -6.64
N GLN A 1071 12.92 8.23 -6.27
CA GLN A 1071 13.45 8.61 -4.95
C GLN A 1071 13.38 10.12 -4.73
N LEU A 1072 13.82 10.92 -5.70
CA LEU A 1072 13.77 12.39 -5.61
C LEU A 1072 12.34 12.90 -5.39
N GLN A 1073 11.35 12.28 -6.04
CA GLN A 1073 9.94 12.59 -5.82
C GLN A 1073 9.47 12.17 -4.43
N ASN A 1074 9.84 10.97 -3.97
CA ASN A 1074 9.51 10.49 -2.63
C ASN A 1074 10.08 11.41 -1.54
N VAL A 1075 11.34 11.84 -1.66
CA VAL A 1075 11.95 12.82 -0.74
C VAL A 1075 11.16 14.13 -0.74
N LEU A 1076 10.61 14.54 -1.88
CA LEU A 1076 9.76 15.74 -1.97
C LEU A 1076 8.44 15.58 -1.21
N PHE A 1077 7.79 14.41 -1.32
CA PHE A 1077 6.50 14.12 -0.69
C PHE A 1077 6.63 13.83 0.81
N THR A 1078 7.62 13.05 1.21
CA THR A 1078 7.80 12.63 2.59
C THR A 1078 8.60 13.64 3.39
N GLN A 1079 9.41 14.47 2.72
CA GLN A 1079 10.35 15.42 3.33
C GLN A 1079 11.47 14.72 4.12
N LEU A 1080 11.60 13.39 3.99
CA LEU A 1080 12.69 12.63 4.57
C LEU A 1080 13.85 12.50 3.57
N THR A 1081 15.06 12.75 4.04
CA THR A 1081 16.29 12.46 3.30
C THR A 1081 16.59 10.97 3.36
N LEU A 1082 16.10 10.22 2.36
CA LEU A 1082 16.28 8.77 2.30
C LEU A 1082 17.61 8.43 1.61
N PRO A 1083 18.43 7.51 2.13
CA PRO A 1083 19.56 6.97 1.39
C PRO A 1083 19.06 6.18 0.18
N PHE A 1084 19.79 6.22 -0.94
CA PHE A 1084 19.45 5.41 -2.12
C PHE A 1084 19.84 3.95 -1.89
N PRO A 1085 18.90 3.00 -1.90
CA PRO A 1085 19.21 1.60 -1.70
C PRO A 1085 19.68 0.99 -3.01
N PHE A 1086 21.00 0.80 -3.15
CA PHE A 1086 21.54 0.08 -4.30
C PHE A 1086 21.29 -1.44 -4.15
N PRO A 1087 20.69 -2.11 -5.14
CA PRO A 1087 20.24 -3.50 -5.01
C PRO A 1087 21.38 -4.50 -5.27
N TYR A 1088 22.36 -4.57 -4.36
CA TYR A 1088 23.56 -5.41 -4.53
C TYR A 1088 23.24 -6.90 -4.68
N VAL A 1089 22.31 -7.41 -3.88
CA VAL A 1089 21.91 -8.83 -3.88
C VAL A 1089 21.24 -9.19 -5.21
N GLN A 1090 20.31 -8.35 -5.68
CA GLN A 1090 19.59 -8.57 -6.92
C GLN A 1090 20.51 -8.42 -8.13
N LEU A 1091 21.47 -7.47 -8.10
CA LEU A 1091 22.51 -7.39 -9.12
C LEU A 1091 23.33 -8.69 -9.19
N GLY A 1092 23.68 -9.28 -8.05
CA GLY A 1092 24.34 -10.59 -7.99
C GLY A 1092 23.49 -11.70 -8.61
N ILE A 1093 22.20 -11.78 -8.26
CA ILE A 1093 21.26 -12.76 -8.81
C ILE A 1093 21.10 -12.58 -10.33
N VAL A 1094 20.90 -11.35 -10.80
CA VAL A 1094 20.75 -11.03 -12.23
C VAL A 1094 21.99 -11.41 -13.02
N VAL A 1095 23.19 -11.11 -12.50
CA VAL A 1095 24.45 -11.47 -13.17
C VAL A 1095 24.65 -12.99 -13.19
N ALA A 1096 24.42 -13.66 -12.06
CA ALA A 1096 24.56 -15.11 -11.97
C ALA A 1096 23.56 -15.83 -12.88
N MET A 1097 22.28 -15.46 -12.82
CA MET A 1097 21.21 -16.01 -13.66
C MET A 1097 21.40 -15.64 -15.13
N GLY A 1098 21.90 -14.46 -15.44
CA GLY A 1098 22.24 -14.04 -16.81
C GLY A 1098 23.37 -14.87 -17.41
N PHE A 1099 24.38 -15.22 -16.61
CA PHE A 1099 25.44 -16.12 -17.04
C PHE A 1099 24.93 -17.54 -17.25
N VAL A 1100 24.16 -18.06 -16.29
CA VAL A 1100 23.53 -19.39 -16.40
C VAL A 1100 22.58 -19.45 -17.59
N SER A 1101 21.80 -18.41 -17.85
CA SER A 1101 20.88 -18.34 -18.99
C SER A 1101 21.63 -18.30 -20.32
N ALA A 1102 22.72 -17.54 -20.42
CA ALA A 1102 23.58 -17.51 -21.61
C ALA A 1102 24.19 -18.88 -21.92
N LEU A 1103 24.70 -19.59 -20.91
CA LEU A 1103 25.24 -20.94 -21.07
C LEU A 1103 24.14 -21.94 -21.47
N ALA A 1104 23.08 -22.04 -20.68
CA ALA A 1104 22.02 -23.03 -20.90
C ALA A 1104 21.29 -22.82 -22.24
N SER A 1105 21.10 -21.57 -22.66
CA SER A 1105 20.38 -21.24 -23.90
C SER A 1105 21.18 -21.53 -25.18
N SER A 1106 22.51 -21.40 -25.12
CA SER A 1106 23.39 -21.58 -26.30
C SER A 1106 23.86 -23.02 -26.45
N ILE A 1107 24.11 -23.72 -25.34
CA ILE A 1107 24.59 -25.12 -25.36
C ILE A 1107 23.54 -26.04 -25.97
N SER A 1108 22.26 -25.90 -25.59
CA SER A 1108 21.19 -26.80 -26.04
C SER A 1108 21.04 -26.89 -27.58
N PRO A 1109 20.91 -25.78 -28.33
CA PRO A 1109 20.78 -25.85 -29.79
C PRO A 1109 22.08 -26.26 -30.50
N VAL A 1110 23.25 -25.85 -29.99
CA VAL A 1110 24.54 -26.24 -30.58
C VAL A 1110 24.81 -27.74 -30.36
N ALA A 1111 24.47 -28.28 -29.19
CA ALA A 1111 24.56 -29.71 -28.91
C ALA A 1111 23.69 -30.55 -29.83
N TYR A 1112 22.45 -30.10 -30.06
CA TYR A 1112 21.55 -30.74 -31.01
C TYR A 1112 22.12 -30.77 -32.43
N LEU A 1113 22.77 -29.67 -32.87
CA LEU A 1113 23.33 -29.58 -34.21
C LEU A 1113 24.61 -30.40 -34.38
N LEU A 1114 25.50 -30.38 -33.38
CA LEU A 1114 26.78 -31.09 -33.42
C LEU A 1114 26.66 -32.59 -33.11
N GLY A 1115 25.56 -33.04 -32.50
CA GLY A 1115 25.24 -34.45 -32.26
C GLY A 1115 24.73 -35.21 -33.50
N LEU A 1116 24.67 -34.56 -34.66
CA LEU A 1116 24.30 -35.20 -35.92
C LEU A 1116 25.44 -36.14 -36.40
N PRO A 1117 25.11 -37.30 -37.01
CA PRO A 1117 26.07 -38.38 -37.29
C PRO A 1117 27.18 -38.01 -38.30
N SER A 1118 27.01 -36.96 -39.11
CA SER A 1118 28.03 -36.50 -40.05
C SER A 1118 27.92 -34.99 -40.35
N ILE A 1119 29.05 -34.37 -40.73
CA ILE A 1119 29.08 -32.96 -41.20
C ILE A 1119 28.24 -32.79 -42.49
N THR A 1120 28.16 -33.84 -43.32
CA THR A 1120 27.32 -33.85 -44.52
C THR A 1120 25.84 -33.71 -44.20
N HIS A 1121 25.37 -34.24 -43.06
CA HIS A 1121 24.00 -34.03 -42.60
C HIS A 1121 23.72 -32.57 -42.22
N ILE A 1122 24.70 -31.87 -41.65
CA ILE A 1122 24.59 -30.44 -41.34
C ILE A 1122 24.49 -29.62 -42.64
N LEU A 1123 25.36 -29.92 -43.62
CA LEU A 1123 25.39 -29.22 -44.92
C LEU A 1123 24.16 -29.51 -45.79
N ARG A 1124 23.64 -30.74 -45.76
CA ARG A 1124 22.52 -31.19 -46.60
C ARG A 1124 21.16 -30.78 -46.05
N ARG A 1125 21.08 -30.33 -44.79
CA ARG A 1125 19.85 -29.76 -44.21
C ARG A 1125 19.59 -28.38 -44.82
N THR A 1126 19.17 -28.35 -46.09
CA THR A 1126 18.16 -27.37 -46.48
C THR A 1126 16.99 -27.61 -45.56
N ILE A 1127 16.55 -26.59 -44.82
CA ILE A 1127 15.31 -26.62 -44.06
C ILE A 1127 14.20 -26.96 -45.07
N SER A 1128 13.88 -28.26 -45.17
CA SER A 1128 12.60 -28.76 -45.67
C SER A 1128 11.61 -28.57 -44.56
#